data_AF-A0A956D7B4-F1
#
_entry.id   AF-A0A956D7B4-F1
#
_cell.length_a   1.000
_cell.length_b   1.000
_cell.length_c   1.000
_cell.angle_alpha   90.00
_cell.angle_beta   90.00
_cell.angle_gamma   90.00
#
_symmetry.space_group_name_H-M   'P 1'
#
loop_
_entity.id
_entity.type
_entity.pdbx_description
1 polymer ?
#
loop_
_entity_poly.entity_id
_entity_poly.type
_entity_poly.pdbx_seq_one_letter_code
_entity_poly.pdbx_strand_id
1 'polypeptide(L)'
;MTSSPPRTPAPGALVVFVLVLLLAALDVVARWEPNTWINRDGRFYTNVNATLVESGSIEQSEFCASWYDGHQGWNHDLDASWSNVALGREGRRYPKHPVLMPLLSTPFFWAFGVLGTLLFNLLAFATAGGFAYLLARRHASPSAAALAAAAFLLATGIRDYAYDYHVDILLLALFLGGLAALQRGRGFLGGLLIAACVTLKPTLLLWVPSIALFVEPAIRAHLASEPAKAPKPAKPPTRWRTLGLAVLGGAIVLGLFALANTWFFGRPWWAGYNRVLVVVAGEPQVADVSNTFDVPWDTGLEQLWSGPHGIRNRMALGLYALPALALLWRSPRLVIAALYALVTGVLLFARYRWYADRFLWPAFALLVPALAVLVDRAPAALRALRRRPPGPALGVGLAFALVATATLPGGGPVEHRVPRDVWSIGAMALAEGSFEVEPGAHAIEVDGRHVAAQSPLATIVAAPFASFGSYGLLALHVLLAGLLGAGLARLARTSEPRAVGPSAALAPALFVLAPGMAAHLLDGGSELLACALGFGGLALAPRRPFVGGLATGLAMFVGSAPWPFPIAALLIVRDGRARLLGGAVLAMAITLGLHVAIAGTWVTWSPPTPHPMPGWWMVLSAMALLGALVSTPRTFGLAFVLGLGAFWPGARLDLIPPAAFVLTAAPLVRESARWASRWRETSKRARVASVLAIAVALVATGAWPRLAEAGEPLRLATYRGLRSAKVKLGETPCDFLNWQHMVWECSTKDRGVFGMVGLPVSLPVLVASEPRELLRIPNQGPWSRRVTWEDVPATESFVLRWAVPDEVQARGAVLKVRIGDVERSLELPQPDGRVHVERIDTSTLVGRTVDVELKLEGREATVAVDGGFVRR
;
A
#
# COMPACT_ATOMS: atom_id res chain seq x y z
N MET A 1 -37.77 17.88 8.03
CA MET A 1 -36.39 17.72 7.49
C MET A 1 -36.47 17.64 5.98
N THR A 2 -36.28 18.76 5.28
CA THR A 2 -36.24 18.81 3.82
C THR A 2 -34.83 18.45 3.35
N SER A 3 -34.56 17.16 3.18
CA SER A 3 -33.33 16.71 2.54
C SER A 3 -33.38 17.10 1.06
N SER A 4 -32.53 18.03 0.64
CA SER A 4 -32.39 18.40 -0.77
C SER A 4 -32.23 17.13 -1.63
N PRO A 5 -32.91 17.04 -2.79
CA PRO A 5 -32.88 15.86 -3.64
C PRO A 5 -31.43 15.55 -4.06
N PRO A 6 -31.01 14.27 -4.11
CA PRO A 6 -29.68 13.90 -4.56
C PRO A 6 -29.54 14.18 -6.07
N ARG A 7 -29.10 15.39 -6.40
CA ARG A 7 -28.68 15.77 -7.76
C ARG A 7 -27.58 14.82 -8.24
N THR A 8 -27.76 14.29 -9.45
CA THR A 8 -26.80 13.64 -10.37
C THR A 8 -25.71 12.76 -9.74
N PRO A 9 -25.52 11.49 -10.20
CA PRO A 9 -24.49 10.63 -9.62
C PRO A 9 -23.13 11.32 -9.68
N ALA A 10 -22.60 11.73 -8.53
CA ALA A 10 -21.46 12.63 -8.46
C ALA A 10 -20.19 11.98 -9.08
N PRO A 11 -19.24 12.79 -9.59
CA PRO A 11 -17.88 12.34 -9.91
C PRO A 11 -17.07 11.86 -8.68
N GLY A 12 -17.70 11.81 -7.50
CA GLY A 12 -17.10 11.45 -6.22
C GLY A 12 -16.43 10.07 -6.17
N ALA A 13 -16.92 9.08 -6.92
CA ALA A 13 -16.28 7.75 -6.94
C ALA A 13 -14.91 7.77 -7.60
N LEU A 14 -14.78 8.46 -8.74
CA LEU A 14 -13.48 8.61 -9.40
C LEU A 14 -12.54 9.48 -8.55
N VAL A 15 -13.08 10.51 -7.90
CA VAL A 15 -12.33 11.32 -6.94
C VAL A 15 -11.75 10.46 -5.82
N VAL A 16 -12.56 9.62 -5.17
CA VAL A 16 -12.07 8.73 -4.10
C VAL A 16 -11.11 7.70 -4.65
N PHE A 17 -11.37 7.13 -5.83
CA PHE A 17 -10.44 6.22 -6.51
C PHE A 17 -9.07 6.87 -6.70
N VAL A 18 -9.01 8.04 -7.35
CA VAL A 18 -7.75 8.76 -7.61
C VAL A 18 -7.07 9.12 -6.30
N LEU A 19 -7.84 9.56 -5.31
CA LEU A 19 -7.32 9.88 -3.99
C LEU A 19 -6.61 8.69 -3.34
N VAL A 20 -7.30 7.56 -3.27
CA VAL A 20 -6.80 6.33 -2.66
C VAL A 20 -5.60 5.83 -3.45
N LEU A 21 -5.63 5.91 -4.78
CA LEU A 21 -4.51 5.54 -5.63
C LEU A 21 -3.27 6.39 -5.34
N LEU A 22 -3.42 7.72 -5.24
CA LEU A 22 -2.31 8.62 -4.97
C LEU A 22 -1.71 8.39 -3.58
N LEU A 23 -2.56 8.26 -2.55
CA LEU A 23 -2.09 7.99 -1.18
C LEU A 23 -1.40 6.62 -1.09
N ALA A 24 -1.98 5.59 -1.71
CA ALA A 24 -1.36 4.27 -1.78
C ALA A 24 -0.04 4.31 -2.56
N ALA A 25 0.03 5.02 -3.68
CA ALA A 25 1.26 5.16 -4.46
C ALA A 25 2.37 5.87 -3.67
N LEU A 26 2.03 6.91 -2.90
CA LEU A 26 2.99 7.55 -2.00
C LEU A 26 3.47 6.58 -0.92
N ASP A 27 2.57 5.75 -0.39
CA ASP A 27 2.91 4.74 0.63
C ASP A 27 3.83 3.66 0.07
N VAL A 28 3.59 3.26 -1.17
CA VAL A 28 4.43 2.35 -1.94
C VAL A 28 5.80 2.97 -2.19
N VAL A 29 5.88 4.23 -2.65
CA VAL A 29 7.16 4.91 -2.89
C VAL A 29 7.97 5.04 -1.61
N ALA A 30 7.33 5.33 -0.48
CA ALA A 30 8.00 5.44 0.81
C ALA A 30 8.56 4.10 1.33
N ARG A 31 7.97 2.98 0.91
CA ARG A 31 8.38 1.62 1.27
C ARG A 31 9.10 0.88 0.14
N TRP A 32 9.43 1.59 -0.94
CA TRP A 32 9.86 0.94 -2.17
C TRP A 32 11.21 0.27 -1.99
N GLU A 33 11.19 -1.06 -2.07
CA GLU A 33 12.34 -1.91 -2.27
C GLU A 33 12.09 -2.80 -3.50
N PRO A 34 13.08 -2.97 -4.40
CA PRO A 34 12.87 -3.76 -5.61
C PRO A 34 12.30 -5.16 -5.33
N ASN A 35 11.18 -5.48 -5.99
CA ASN A 35 10.45 -6.74 -5.95
C ASN A 35 10.02 -7.24 -4.56
N THR A 36 10.08 -6.45 -3.48
CA THR A 36 9.66 -6.93 -2.15
C THR A 36 8.15 -6.97 -1.97
N TRP A 37 7.38 -6.28 -2.82
CA TRP A 37 5.92 -6.33 -2.82
C TRP A 37 5.35 -7.69 -3.25
N ILE A 38 6.15 -8.58 -3.86
CA ILE A 38 5.71 -9.94 -4.19
C ILE A 38 6.13 -10.96 -3.13
N ASN A 39 6.48 -10.53 -1.92
CA ASN A 39 6.81 -11.45 -0.83
C ASN A 39 5.61 -12.39 -0.50
N ARG A 40 5.88 -13.52 0.17
CA ARG A 40 4.89 -14.53 0.57
C ARG A 40 4.15 -15.09 -0.65
N ASP A 41 2.81 -15.06 -0.66
CA ASP A 41 1.99 -15.62 -1.72
C ASP A 41 2.19 -14.89 -3.07
N GLY A 42 2.65 -13.63 -3.05
CA GLY A 42 2.88 -12.82 -4.25
C GLY A 42 3.86 -13.47 -5.25
N ARG A 43 4.88 -14.18 -4.76
CA ARG A 43 5.87 -14.86 -5.60
C ARG A 43 5.24 -16.03 -6.35
N PHE A 44 4.27 -16.71 -5.74
CA PHE A 44 3.55 -17.82 -6.37
C PHE A 44 2.60 -17.32 -7.45
N TYR A 45 1.88 -16.23 -7.20
CA TYR A 45 1.08 -15.59 -8.24
C TYR A 45 1.96 -15.08 -9.40
N THR A 46 3.15 -14.54 -9.09
CA THR A 46 4.11 -14.07 -10.10
C THR A 46 4.63 -15.21 -10.97
N ASN A 47 4.86 -16.41 -10.42
CA ASN A 47 5.17 -17.61 -11.20
C ASN A 47 4.06 -17.96 -12.19
N VAL A 48 2.79 -17.87 -11.77
CA VAL A 48 1.65 -18.10 -12.67
C VAL A 48 1.61 -17.03 -13.77
N ASN A 49 1.90 -15.77 -13.45
CA ASN A 49 2.02 -14.71 -14.45
C ASN A 49 3.14 -14.99 -15.47
N ALA A 50 4.32 -15.42 -15.00
CA ALA A 50 5.45 -15.75 -15.85
C ALA A 50 5.13 -16.93 -16.79
N THR A 51 4.61 -18.04 -16.26
CA THR A 51 4.22 -19.21 -17.06
C THR A 51 3.12 -18.91 -18.08
N LEU A 52 2.14 -18.06 -17.73
CA LEU A 52 1.13 -17.58 -18.68
C LEU A 52 1.74 -16.78 -19.84
N VAL A 53 2.72 -15.92 -19.54
CA VAL A 53 3.42 -15.11 -20.55
C VAL A 53 4.33 -15.97 -21.44
N GLU A 54 5.04 -16.92 -20.85
CA GLU A 54 6.06 -17.72 -21.51
C GLU A 54 5.46 -18.86 -22.35
N SER A 55 4.42 -19.52 -21.84
CA SER A 55 3.90 -20.77 -22.40
C SER A 55 2.40 -20.76 -22.69
N GLY A 56 1.68 -19.70 -22.28
CA GLY A 56 0.21 -19.69 -22.32
C GLY A 56 -0.44 -20.73 -21.40
N SER A 57 0.33 -21.34 -20.50
CA SER A 57 -0.11 -22.39 -19.58
C SER A 57 -0.07 -21.92 -18.13
N ILE A 58 -0.89 -22.56 -17.29
CA ILE A 58 -0.81 -22.45 -15.83
C ILE A 58 -0.12 -23.65 -15.19
N GLU A 59 0.33 -24.63 -15.98
CA GLU A 59 1.04 -25.81 -15.48
C GLU A 59 2.33 -25.40 -14.76
N GLN A 60 2.58 -26.00 -13.59
CA GLN A 60 3.71 -25.71 -12.69
C GLN A 60 4.59 -26.95 -12.47
N SER A 61 4.60 -27.90 -13.40
CA SER A 61 5.29 -29.20 -13.24
C SER A 61 6.80 -29.06 -13.03
N GLU A 62 7.42 -28.12 -13.74
CA GLU A 62 8.87 -27.82 -13.64
C GLU A 62 9.21 -26.95 -12.42
N PHE A 63 8.23 -26.24 -11.87
CA PHE A 63 8.46 -25.29 -10.79
C PHE A 63 8.71 -26.03 -9.47
N CYS A 64 9.88 -25.82 -8.86
CA CYS A 64 10.28 -26.47 -7.62
C CYS A 64 10.15 -28.01 -7.66
N ALA A 65 10.36 -28.64 -8.82
CA ALA A 65 10.18 -30.09 -8.96
C ALA A 65 11.00 -30.87 -7.91
N SER A 66 12.22 -30.41 -7.65
CA SER A 66 13.15 -30.97 -6.66
C SER A 66 12.67 -30.91 -5.22
N TRP A 67 11.73 -30.01 -4.89
CA TRP A 67 11.14 -29.94 -3.55
C TRP A 67 10.21 -31.12 -3.29
N TYR A 68 9.61 -31.67 -4.35
CA TYR A 68 8.64 -32.76 -4.26
C TYR A 68 9.25 -34.10 -4.70
N ASP A 69 10.06 -34.12 -5.76
CA ASP A 69 10.58 -35.36 -6.36
C ASP A 69 11.97 -35.76 -5.83
N GLY A 70 12.65 -34.87 -5.10
CA GLY A 70 14.03 -35.06 -4.67
C GLY A 70 14.18 -35.20 -3.16
N HIS A 71 15.33 -35.72 -2.73
CA HIS A 71 15.77 -35.67 -1.33
C HIS A 71 16.81 -34.57 -1.14
N GLN A 72 16.40 -33.45 -0.54
CA GLN A 72 17.26 -32.30 -0.27
C GLN A 72 17.58 -32.13 1.23
N GLY A 73 17.13 -33.08 2.06
CA GLY A 73 17.31 -33.07 3.51
C GLY A 73 16.26 -32.24 4.24
N TRP A 74 16.12 -30.95 3.90
CA TRP A 74 15.14 -30.05 4.54
C TRP A 74 13.70 -30.29 4.08
N ASN A 75 13.51 -30.76 2.85
CA ASN A 75 12.18 -30.99 2.25
C ASN A 75 11.58 -32.34 2.66
N HIS A 76 12.18 -33.03 3.62
CA HIS A 76 11.67 -34.30 4.15
C HIS A 76 10.25 -34.13 4.72
N ASP A 77 9.94 -32.96 5.26
CA ASP A 77 8.63 -32.60 5.81
C ASP A 77 8.18 -31.22 5.29
N LEU A 78 7.95 -31.13 3.97
CA LEU A 78 7.40 -29.93 3.32
C LEU A 78 5.91 -29.80 3.59
N ASP A 79 5.52 -28.87 4.45
CA ASP A 79 4.11 -28.65 4.77
C ASP A 79 3.32 -27.86 3.71
N ALA A 80 1.99 -27.85 3.87
CA ALA A 80 1.08 -27.16 2.97
C ALA A 80 1.23 -25.63 3.00
N SER A 81 1.86 -25.02 4.00
CA SER A 81 2.10 -23.57 4.07
C SER A 81 3.24 -23.13 3.15
N TRP A 82 4.22 -24.01 2.91
CA TRP A 82 5.36 -23.77 2.02
C TRP A 82 5.17 -24.31 0.60
N SER A 83 4.21 -25.22 0.40
CA SER A 83 3.83 -25.73 -0.92
C SER A 83 2.98 -24.76 -1.75
N ASN A 84 3.24 -24.75 -3.05
CA ASN A 84 2.67 -23.82 -4.04
C ASN A 84 1.94 -24.50 -5.18
N VAL A 85 2.05 -25.82 -5.25
CA VAL A 85 1.45 -26.62 -6.30
C VAL A 85 0.42 -27.56 -5.73
N ALA A 86 -0.59 -27.84 -6.54
CA ALA A 86 -1.61 -28.82 -6.29
C ALA A 86 -1.50 -29.93 -7.34
N LEU A 87 -1.73 -31.16 -6.91
CA LEU A 87 -1.70 -32.32 -7.77
C LEU A 87 -2.98 -32.39 -8.61
N GLY A 88 -2.83 -32.28 -9.92
CA GLY A 88 -3.90 -32.48 -10.89
C GLY A 88 -4.36 -33.94 -11.00
N ARG A 89 -5.44 -34.17 -11.74
CA ARG A 89 -6.02 -35.51 -11.94
C ARG A 89 -5.09 -36.47 -12.71
N GLU A 90 -4.21 -35.93 -13.55
CA GLU A 90 -3.27 -36.67 -14.43
C GLU A 90 -1.83 -36.64 -13.90
N GLY A 91 -1.63 -36.34 -12.61
CA GLY A 91 -0.27 -36.22 -12.02
C GLY A 91 0.46 -34.91 -12.35
N ARG A 92 -0.06 -34.10 -13.27
CA ARG A 92 0.43 -32.74 -13.55
C ARG A 92 0.31 -31.83 -12.34
N ARG A 93 1.16 -30.82 -12.24
CA ARG A 93 1.13 -29.84 -11.14
C ARG A 93 0.48 -28.55 -11.61
N TYR A 94 -0.49 -28.06 -10.83
CA TYR A 94 -1.18 -26.79 -11.08
C TYR A 94 -0.98 -25.85 -9.89
N PRO A 95 -1.30 -24.55 -10.01
CA PRO A 95 -1.19 -23.63 -8.88
C PRO A 95 -2.15 -24.06 -7.77
N LYS A 96 -1.63 -24.13 -6.54
CA LYS A 96 -2.47 -24.31 -5.34
C LYS A 96 -3.43 -23.13 -5.16
N HIS A 97 -2.94 -21.93 -5.44
CA HIS A 97 -3.67 -20.68 -5.28
C HIS A 97 -4.60 -20.41 -6.48
N PRO A 98 -5.68 -19.61 -6.30
CA PRO A 98 -6.60 -19.25 -7.36
C PRO A 98 -5.93 -18.50 -8.52
N VAL A 99 -6.23 -18.89 -9.76
CA VAL A 99 -5.61 -18.33 -10.96
C VAL A 99 -6.24 -17.02 -11.46
N LEU A 100 -7.41 -16.62 -10.95
CA LEU A 100 -8.11 -15.43 -11.44
C LEU A 100 -7.28 -14.15 -11.27
N MET A 101 -6.56 -14.00 -10.17
CA MET A 101 -5.69 -12.83 -9.97
C MET A 101 -4.55 -12.78 -11.00
N PRO A 102 -3.72 -13.83 -11.16
CA PRO A 102 -2.74 -13.91 -12.24
C PRO A 102 -3.33 -13.66 -13.63
N LEU A 103 -4.49 -14.22 -13.95
CA LEU A 103 -5.13 -14.00 -15.26
C LEU A 103 -5.43 -12.51 -15.51
N LEU A 104 -5.91 -11.79 -14.49
CA LEU A 104 -6.24 -10.37 -14.60
C LEU A 104 -5.02 -9.45 -14.54
N SER A 105 -3.94 -9.86 -13.85
CA SER A 105 -2.71 -9.07 -13.72
C SER A 105 -1.69 -9.35 -14.83
N THR A 106 -1.81 -10.46 -15.56
CA THR A 106 -0.90 -10.84 -16.65
C THR A 106 -0.73 -9.76 -17.72
N PRO A 107 -1.76 -9.01 -18.16
CA PRO A 107 -1.55 -7.90 -19.08
C PRO A 107 -0.63 -6.79 -18.55
N PHE A 108 -0.65 -6.54 -17.24
CA PHE A 108 0.27 -5.59 -16.60
C PHE A 108 1.67 -6.19 -16.45
N PHE A 109 1.77 -7.47 -16.07
CA PHE A 109 3.04 -8.19 -16.01
C PHE A 109 3.72 -8.30 -17.38
N TRP A 110 2.93 -8.52 -18.43
CA TRP A 110 3.38 -8.45 -19.81
C TRP A 110 3.96 -7.07 -20.13
N ALA A 111 3.23 -6.00 -19.84
CA ALA A 111 3.65 -4.64 -20.15
C ALA A 111 4.87 -4.15 -19.35
N PHE A 112 4.97 -4.49 -18.06
CA PHE A 112 5.90 -3.86 -17.11
C PHE A 112 6.74 -4.85 -16.29
N GLY A 113 6.73 -6.14 -16.63
CA GLY A 113 7.41 -7.19 -15.86
C GLY A 113 6.85 -7.31 -14.44
N VAL A 114 7.73 -7.59 -13.47
CA VAL A 114 7.34 -7.75 -12.05
C VAL A 114 6.66 -6.48 -11.51
N LEU A 115 7.09 -5.28 -11.91
CA LEU A 115 6.46 -4.00 -11.50
C LEU A 115 4.97 -3.93 -11.91
N GLY A 116 4.60 -4.60 -13.00
CA GLY A 116 3.22 -4.69 -13.45
C GLY A 116 2.27 -5.29 -12.41
N THR A 117 2.75 -6.23 -11.57
CA THR A 117 1.92 -6.83 -10.52
C THR A 117 1.57 -5.83 -9.42
N LEU A 118 2.49 -4.92 -9.08
CA LEU A 118 2.23 -3.83 -8.13
C LEU A 118 1.25 -2.81 -8.70
N LEU A 119 1.42 -2.41 -9.95
CA LEU A 119 0.51 -1.47 -10.61
C LEU A 119 -0.92 -2.02 -10.64
N PHE A 120 -1.07 -3.32 -10.97
CA PHE A 120 -2.36 -3.99 -10.88
C PHE A 120 -2.94 -3.96 -9.46
N ASN A 121 -2.12 -4.27 -8.45
CA ASN A 121 -2.55 -4.29 -7.06
C ASN A 121 -3.01 -2.90 -6.57
N LEU A 122 -2.26 -1.84 -6.89
CA LEU A 122 -2.60 -0.45 -6.59
C LEU A 122 -3.93 -0.04 -7.25
N LEU A 123 -4.16 -0.45 -8.50
CA LEU A 123 -5.42 -0.20 -9.19
C LEU A 123 -6.59 -0.95 -8.55
N ALA A 124 -6.39 -2.20 -8.13
CA ALA A 124 -7.41 -2.97 -7.41
C ALA A 124 -7.72 -2.32 -6.05
N PHE A 125 -6.69 -1.87 -5.31
CA PHE A 125 -6.81 -1.15 -4.04
C PHE A 125 -7.63 0.14 -4.19
N ALA A 126 -7.29 0.97 -5.17
CA ALA A 126 -8.03 2.19 -5.48
C ALA A 126 -9.47 1.90 -5.93
N THR A 127 -9.67 0.82 -6.70
CA THR A 127 -10.99 0.36 -7.15
C THR A 127 -11.88 -0.02 -5.98
N ALA A 128 -11.33 -0.74 -4.99
CA ALA A 128 -12.02 -1.02 -3.73
C ALA A 128 -12.48 0.28 -3.06
N GLY A 129 -11.65 1.32 -3.02
CA GLY A 129 -12.00 2.62 -2.41
C GLY A 129 -13.14 3.32 -3.14
N GLY A 130 -13.10 3.32 -4.47
CA GLY A 130 -14.18 3.83 -5.31
C GLY A 130 -15.51 3.10 -5.05
N PHE A 131 -15.49 1.77 -4.91
CA PHE A 131 -16.70 1.00 -4.63
C PHE A 131 -17.20 1.13 -3.19
N ALA A 132 -16.31 1.18 -2.20
CA ALA A 132 -16.64 1.50 -0.81
C ALA A 132 -17.33 2.86 -0.69
N TYR A 133 -16.86 3.87 -1.43
CA TYR A 133 -17.53 5.17 -1.49
C TYR A 133 -18.94 5.06 -2.04
N LEU A 134 -19.13 4.31 -3.13
CA LEU A 134 -20.44 4.14 -3.74
C LEU A 134 -21.43 3.42 -2.83
N LEU A 135 -20.93 2.52 -1.99
CA LEU A 135 -21.68 1.82 -0.94
C LEU A 135 -22.13 2.81 0.14
N ALA A 136 -21.18 3.53 0.75
CA ALA A 136 -21.41 4.47 1.82
C ALA A 136 -22.31 5.65 1.43
N ARG A 137 -22.16 6.15 0.19
CA ARG A 137 -22.83 7.37 -0.29
C ARG A 137 -24.36 7.30 -0.25
N ARG A 138 -24.92 6.09 -0.19
CA ARG A 138 -26.36 5.87 -0.04
C ARG A 138 -26.91 6.23 1.32
N HIS A 139 -26.06 6.17 2.35
CA HIS A 139 -26.48 6.31 3.74
C HIS A 139 -25.99 7.62 4.38
N ALA A 140 -24.97 8.24 3.81
CA ALA A 140 -24.31 9.43 4.35
C ALA A 140 -23.97 10.45 3.26
N SER A 141 -23.72 11.71 3.64
CA SER A 141 -23.28 12.78 2.72
C SER A 141 -22.03 12.41 1.89
N PRO A 142 -21.77 13.07 0.74
CA PRO A 142 -20.61 12.73 -0.11
C PRO A 142 -19.28 12.79 0.62
N SER A 143 -19.09 13.81 1.45
CA SER A 143 -17.85 13.98 2.20
C SER A 143 -17.67 12.88 3.25
N ALA A 144 -18.73 12.55 4.00
CA ALA A 144 -18.70 11.50 5.01
C ALA A 144 -18.46 10.11 4.39
N ALA A 145 -19.10 9.82 3.25
CA ALA A 145 -18.89 8.58 2.51
C ALA A 145 -17.48 8.46 1.94
N ALA A 146 -16.92 9.55 1.42
CA ALA A 146 -15.54 9.57 0.91
C ALA A 146 -14.54 9.32 2.04
N LEU A 147 -14.73 9.98 3.18
CA LEU A 147 -13.89 9.79 4.35
C LEU A 147 -13.97 8.37 4.90
N ALA A 148 -15.17 7.82 5.06
CA ALA A 148 -15.36 6.45 5.53
C ALA A 148 -14.73 5.41 4.59
N ALA A 149 -14.86 5.58 3.27
CA ALA A 149 -14.27 4.69 2.28
C ALA A 149 -12.73 4.76 2.27
N ALA A 150 -12.17 5.97 2.28
CA ALA A 150 -10.73 6.17 2.33
C ALA A 150 -10.14 5.65 3.65
N ALA A 151 -10.75 5.99 4.78
CA ALA A 151 -10.31 5.54 6.10
C ALA A 151 -10.43 4.01 6.26
N PHE A 152 -11.48 3.38 5.72
CA PHE A 152 -11.59 1.91 5.75
C PHE A 152 -10.38 1.23 5.12
N LEU A 153 -9.84 1.75 4.01
CA LEU A 153 -8.68 1.16 3.34
C LEU A 153 -7.34 1.63 3.90
N LEU A 154 -7.21 2.92 4.24
CA LEU A 154 -5.94 3.57 4.55
C LEU A 154 -5.68 3.70 6.06
N ALA A 155 -6.72 3.54 6.89
CA ALA A 155 -6.66 3.60 8.34
C ALA A 155 -7.00 2.25 9.01
N THR A 156 -6.69 1.16 8.30
CA THR A 156 -6.76 -0.21 8.81
C THR A 156 -5.54 -0.97 8.29
N GLY A 157 -5.35 -2.21 8.78
CA GLY A 157 -4.33 -3.13 8.29
C GLY A 157 -4.49 -3.52 6.82
N ILE A 158 -5.56 -3.08 6.12
CA ILE A 158 -5.69 -3.21 4.67
C ILE A 158 -4.59 -2.41 3.95
N ARG A 159 -4.19 -1.25 4.51
CA ARG A 159 -3.18 -0.37 3.92
C ARG A 159 -1.84 -1.08 3.69
N ASP A 160 -1.43 -1.94 4.61
CA ASP A 160 -0.17 -2.68 4.51
C ASP A 160 -0.08 -3.45 3.19
N TYR A 161 -1.22 -3.94 2.70
CA TYR A 161 -1.37 -4.72 1.49
C TYR A 161 -1.49 -3.88 0.20
N ALA A 162 -1.46 -2.54 0.27
CA ALA A 162 -1.29 -1.71 -0.92
C ALA A 162 0.04 -2.00 -1.63
N TYR A 163 1.09 -2.31 -0.85
CA TYR A 163 2.42 -2.70 -1.30
C TYR A 163 2.65 -4.22 -1.26
N ASP A 164 1.59 -5.02 -1.23
CA ASP A 164 1.68 -6.49 -1.27
C ASP A 164 0.84 -7.00 -2.45
N TYR A 165 1.45 -7.71 -3.39
CA TYR A 165 0.76 -8.32 -4.53
C TYR A 165 -0.11 -9.48 -4.02
N HIS A 166 -1.31 -9.13 -3.56
CA HIS A 166 -2.10 -9.98 -2.69
C HIS A 166 -3.54 -10.15 -3.19
N VAL A 167 -4.01 -11.39 -3.25
CA VAL A 167 -5.34 -11.76 -3.77
C VAL A 167 -6.50 -11.10 -3.02
N ASP A 168 -6.32 -10.82 -1.74
CA ASP A 168 -7.34 -10.22 -0.88
C ASP A 168 -7.72 -8.79 -1.25
N ILE A 169 -6.81 -8.03 -1.89
CA ILE A 169 -7.12 -6.69 -2.41
C ILE A 169 -8.07 -6.79 -3.60
N LEU A 170 -7.80 -7.71 -4.54
CA LEU A 170 -8.69 -7.98 -5.66
C LEU A 170 -10.05 -8.51 -5.17
N LEU A 171 -10.04 -9.45 -4.21
CA LEU A 171 -11.24 -9.99 -3.61
C LEU A 171 -12.10 -8.88 -2.99
N LEU A 172 -11.50 -7.97 -2.22
CA LEU A 172 -12.19 -6.84 -1.61
C LEU A 172 -12.78 -5.89 -2.67
N ALA A 173 -12.02 -5.58 -3.73
CA ALA A 173 -12.48 -4.74 -4.83
C ALA A 173 -13.69 -5.36 -5.57
N LEU A 174 -13.60 -6.65 -5.90
CA LEU A 174 -14.69 -7.40 -6.53
C LEU A 174 -15.92 -7.49 -5.60
N PHE A 175 -15.72 -7.71 -4.30
CA PHE A 175 -16.80 -7.84 -3.33
C PHE A 175 -17.57 -6.53 -3.18
N LEU A 176 -16.85 -5.42 -2.93
CA LEU A 176 -17.44 -4.09 -2.86
C LEU A 176 -18.10 -3.67 -4.18
N GLY A 177 -17.48 -4.01 -5.32
CA GLY A 177 -18.04 -3.78 -6.65
C GLY A 177 -19.33 -4.56 -6.88
N GLY A 178 -19.37 -5.81 -6.46
CA GLY A 178 -20.53 -6.70 -6.49
C GLY A 178 -21.68 -6.12 -5.67
N LEU A 179 -21.43 -5.76 -4.41
CA LEU A 179 -22.41 -5.10 -3.55
C LEU A 179 -22.92 -3.80 -4.17
N ALA A 180 -22.02 -2.94 -4.67
CA ALA A 180 -22.37 -1.67 -5.28
C ALA A 180 -23.18 -1.82 -6.59
N ALA A 181 -22.98 -2.91 -7.34
CA ALA A 181 -23.75 -3.26 -8.54
C ALA A 181 -25.14 -3.79 -8.18
N LEU A 182 -25.22 -4.74 -7.25
CA LEU A 182 -26.46 -5.29 -6.73
C LEU A 182 -27.39 -4.19 -6.20
N GLN A 183 -26.81 -3.31 -5.39
CA GLN A 183 -27.49 -2.14 -4.86
C GLN A 183 -28.07 -1.23 -5.95
N ARG A 184 -27.45 -1.15 -7.13
CA ARG A 184 -27.95 -0.38 -8.29
C ARG A 184 -28.96 -1.13 -9.14
N GLY A 185 -29.43 -2.29 -8.70
CA GLY A 185 -30.32 -3.15 -9.49
C GLY A 185 -29.60 -3.86 -10.64
N ARG A 186 -28.27 -3.80 -10.70
CA ARG A 186 -27.47 -4.51 -11.72
C ARG A 186 -27.17 -5.92 -11.25
N GLY A 187 -28.23 -6.70 -11.08
CA GLY A 187 -28.20 -8.05 -10.54
C GLY A 187 -27.12 -8.91 -11.18
N PHE A 188 -27.16 -9.04 -12.50
CA PHE A 188 -26.23 -9.87 -13.29
C PHE A 188 -24.76 -9.54 -13.03
N LEU A 189 -24.36 -8.28 -13.16
CA LEU A 189 -23.00 -7.84 -12.86
C LEU A 189 -22.63 -8.06 -11.40
N GLY A 190 -23.56 -7.79 -10.48
CA GLY A 190 -23.36 -8.06 -9.06
C GLY A 190 -23.06 -9.53 -8.79
N GLY A 191 -23.83 -10.43 -9.43
CA GLY A 191 -23.62 -11.88 -9.40
C GLY A 191 -22.26 -12.31 -9.94
N LEU A 192 -21.87 -11.81 -11.11
CA LEU A 192 -20.56 -12.09 -11.72
C LEU A 192 -19.42 -11.73 -10.78
N LEU A 193 -19.45 -10.53 -10.19
CA LEU A 193 -18.38 -10.03 -9.33
C LEU A 193 -18.32 -10.81 -8.00
N ILE A 194 -19.45 -11.09 -7.36
CA ILE A 194 -19.49 -11.89 -6.12
C ILE A 194 -19.04 -13.33 -6.36
N ALA A 195 -19.46 -13.96 -7.47
CA ALA A 195 -18.99 -15.31 -7.82
C ALA A 195 -17.49 -15.32 -8.14
N ALA A 196 -16.96 -14.29 -8.78
CA ALA A 196 -15.51 -14.15 -8.98
C ALA A 196 -14.77 -14.11 -7.63
N CYS A 197 -15.32 -13.42 -6.61
CA CYS A 197 -14.76 -13.49 -5.26
C CYS A 197 -14.76 -14.93 -4.70
N VAL A 198 -15.83 -15.71 -4.92
CA VAL A 198 -15.92 -17.11 -4.48
C VAL A 198 -14.83 -17.97 -5.14
N THR A 199 -14.48 -17.71 -6.41
CA THR A 199 -13.36 -18.42 -7.06
C THR A 199 -12.00 -18.08 -6.45
N LEU A 200 -11.86 -16.91 -5.81
CA LEU A 200 -10.66 -16.52 -5.07
C LEU A 200 -10.66 -17.11 -3.66
N LYS A 201 -11.79 -17.04 -2.95
CA LYS A 201 -11.98 -17.65 -1.63
C LYS A 201 -13.38 -18.25 -1.50
N PRO A 202 -13.50 -19.59 -1.53
CA PRO A 202 -14.79 -20.28 -1.40
C PRO A 202 -15.54 -19.96 -0.10
N THR A 203 -14.82 -19.59 0.97
CA THR A 203 -15.40 -19.19 2.26
C THR A 203 -16.37 -18.02 2.16
N LEU A 204 -16.34 -17.23 1.07
CA LEU A 204 -17.32 -16.17 0.82
C LEU A 204 -18.75 -16.65 0.61
N LEU A 205 -18.94 -17.94 0.29
CA LEU A 205 -20.28 -18.54 0.23
C LEU A 205 -21.03 -18.40 1.57
N LEU A 206 -20.29 -18.34 2.69
CA LEU A 206 -20.83 -18.07 4.03
C LEU A 206 -21.64 -16.78 4.10
N TRP A 207 -21.30 -15.78 3.28
CA TRP A 207 -21.92 -14.45 3.34
C TRP A 207 -22.97 -14.22 2.27
N VAL A 208 -23.36 -15.23 1.50
CA VAL A 208 -24.49 -15.15 0.56
C VAL A 208 -25.78 -14.65 1.26
N PRO A 209 -26.15 -15.11 2.48
CA PRO A 209 -27.29 -14.55 3.21
C PRO A 209 -27.14 -13.06 3.50
N SER A 210 -25.97 -12.60 3.96
CA SER A 210 -25.68 -11.19 4.17
C SER A 210 -25.83 -10.39 2.89
N ILE A 211 -25.26 -10.87 1.78
CA ILE A 211 -25.36 -10.22 0.46
C ILE A 211 -26.83 -10.12 0.04
N ALA A 212 -27.62 -11.19 0.20
CA ALA A 212 -29.04 -11.19 -0.16
C ALA A 212 -29.84 -10.19 0.68
N LEU A 213 -29.58 -10.09 1.99
CA LEU A 213 -30.19 -9.12 2.90
C LEU A 213 -29.81 -7.68 2.56
N PHE A 214 -28.59 -7.48 2.09
CA PHE A 214 -28.04 -6.18 1.72
C PHE A 214 -28.66 -5.59 0.44
N VAL A 215 -29.29 -6.42 -0.41
CA VAL A 215 -30.02 -5.99 -1.60
C VAL A 215 -31.33 -5.32 -1.19
N GLU A 216 -31.28 -4.00 -0.96
CA GLU A 216 -32.47 -3.18 -0.77
C GLU A 216 -33.07 -2.74 -2.11
N PRO A 217 -34.41 -2.78 -2.28
CA PRO A 217 -35.06 -2.21 -3.47
C PRO A 217 -34.71 -0.72 -3.60
N ALA A 218 -34.26 -0.29 -4.78
CA ALA A 218 -33.95 1.10 -5.11
C ALA A 218 -35.12 2.10 -4.92
N ILE A 219 -36.30 1.59 -4.59
CA ILE A 219 -37.60 2.27 -4.51
C ILE A 219 -37.62 3.39 -3.46
N ARG A 220 -36.88 3.28 -2.33
CA ARG A 220 -36.91 4.33 -1.29
C ARG A 220 -36.20 5.62 -1.68
N ALA A 221 -35.21 5.59 -2.56
CA ALA A 221 -34.45 6.80 -2.93
C ALA A 221 -35.15 7.62 -4.02
N HIS A 222 -35.90 6.97 -4.91
CA HIS A 222 -36.55 7.65 -6.04
C HIS A 222 -37.83 8.38 -5.64
N LEU A 223 -38.58 7.86 -4.66
CA LEU A 223 -39.84 8.45 -4.19
C LEU A 223 -39.69 9.73 -3.36
N ALA A 224 -38.47 10.06 -2.92
CA ALA A 224 -38.24 11.23 -2.06
C ALA A 224 -37.76 12.49 -2.81
N SER A 225 -37.55 12.45 -4.13
CA SER A 225 -36.71 13.47 -4.77
C SER A 225 -37.05 13.99 -6.17
N GLU A 226 -38.09 13.52 -6.87
CA GLU A 226 -38.41 14.08 -8.20
C GLU A 226 -39.56 15.10 -8.20
N PRO A 227 -39.34 16.32 -8.75
CA PRO A 227 -40.41 17.24 -9.11
C PRO A 227 -41.22 16.69 -10.29
N ALA A 228 -42.54 16.89 -10.24
CA ALA A 228 -43.61 16.21 -10.99
C ALA A 228 -43.60 16.27 -12.55
N LYS A 229 -42.49 16.64 -13.21
CA LYS A 229 -42.44 16.86 -14.67
C LYS A 229 -41.42 16.02 -15.45
N ALA A 230 -40.66 15.13 -14.82
CA ALA A 230 -39.76 14.22 -15.55
C ALA A 230 -40.53 13.02 -16.14
N PRO A 231 -40.18 12.54 -17.35
CA PRO A 231 -40.79 11.34 -17.93
C PRO A 231 -40.67 10.16 -16.97
N LYS A 232 -41.78 9.45 -16.73
CA LYS A 232 -41.88 8.33 -15.77
C LYS A 232 -40.69 7.37 -15.98
N PRO A 233 -39.74 7.29 -15.04
CA PRO A 233 -38.63 6.36 -15.17
C PRO A 233 -39.18 4.94 -15.19
N ALA A 234 -38.55 4.06 -15.98
CA ALA A 234 -38.88 2.64 -16.02
C ALA A 234 -38.94 2.09 -14.59
N LYS A 235 -40.01 1.34 -14.27
CA LYS A 235 -40.24 0.79 -12.92
C LYS A 235 -38.96 0.08 -12.46
N PRO A 236 -38.35 0.48 -11.33
CA PRO A 236 -37.10 -0.13 -10.88
C PRO A 236 -37.30 -1.64 -10.72
N PRO A 237 -36.30 -2.46 -11.06
CA PRO A 237 -36.41 -3.92 -10.94
C PRO A 237 -36.73 -4.28 -9.48
N THR A 238 -37.61 -5.26 -9.31
CA THR A 238 -37.90 -5.80 -7.98
C THR A 238 -36.63 -6.40 -7.38
N ARG A 239 -36.58 -6.49 -6.04
CA ARG A 239 -35.49 -7.17 -5.33
C ARG A 239 -35.27 -8.58 -5.87
N TRP A 240 -36.35 -9.33 -6.04
CA TRP A 240 -36.31 -10.70 -6.56
C TRP A 240 -35.78 -10.79 -7.99
N ARG A 241 -36.13 -9.85 -8.87
CA ARG A 241 -35.54 -9.79 -10.21
C ARG A 241 -34.03 -9.51 -10.15
N THR A 242 -33.62 -8.58 -9.27
CA THR A 242 -32.19 -8.27 -9.08
C THR A 242 -31.43 -9.48 -8.56
N LEU A 243 -31.98 -10.18 -7.55
CA LEU A 243 -31.40 -11.40 -7.00
C LEU A 243 -31.37 -12.54 -8.03
N GLY A 244 -32.46 -12.75 -8.77
CA GLY A 244 -32.50 -13.78 -9.83
C GLY A 244 -31.47 -13.53 -10.93
N LEU A 245 -31.30 -12.26 -11.35
CA LEU A 245 -30.23 -11.90 -12.28
C LEU A 245 -28.84 -12.09 -11.67
N ALA A 246 -28.67 -11.83 -10.37
CA ALA A 246 -27.41 -12.09 -9.68
C ALA A 246 -27.08 -13.57 -9.59
N VAL A 247 -28.07 -14.41 -9.31
CA VAL A 247 -27.91 -15.87 -9.37
C VAL A 247 -27.50 -16.30 -10.77
N LEU A 248 -28.16 -15.79 -11.82
CA LEU A 248 -27.81 -16.10 -13.20
C LEU A 248 -26.37 -15.69 -13.56
N GLY A 249 -25.98 -14.46 -13.21
CA GLY A 249 -24.60 -13.99 -13.43
C GLY A 249 -23.59 -14.82 -12.66
N GLY A 250 -23.86 -15.09 -11.38
CA GLY A 250 -22.99 -15.91 -10.54
C GLY A 250 -22.86 -17.34 -11.02
N ALA A 251 -23.96 -17.96 -11.50
CA ALA A 251 -23.97 -19.31 -12.02
C ALA A 251 -23.05 -19.49 -13.24
N ILE A 252 -22.92 -18.48 -14.10
CA ILE A 252 -21.99 -18.53 -15.23
C ILE A 252 -20.54 -18.64 -14.73
N VAL A 253 -20.13 -17.78 -13.79
CA VAL A 253 -18.76 -17.78 -13.27
C VAL A 253 -18.47 -19.04 -12.47
N LEU A 254 -19.38 -19.46 -11.60
CA LEU A 254 -19.22 -20.69 -10.82
C LEU A 254 -19.28 -21.95 -11.71
N GLY A 255 -20.06 -21.92 -12.80
CA GLY A 255 -20.08 -23.00 -13.79
C GLY A 255 -18.76 -23.12 -14.54
N LEU A 256 -18.16 -22.00 -14.96
CA LEU A 256 -16.82 -21.99 -15.57
C LEU A 256 -15.74 -22.45 -14.58
N PHE A 257 -15.83 -22.03 -13.33
CA PHE A 257 -14.93 -22.48 -12.26
C PHE A 257 -15.06 -23.98 -12.01
N ALA A 258 -16.29 -24.49 -11.90
CA ALA A 258 -16.57 -25.91 -11.75
C ALA A 258 -16.05 -26.74 -12.93
N LEU A 259 -16.21 -26.24 -14.16
CA LEU A 259 -15.68 -26.90 -15.36
C LEU A 259 -14.15 -26.94 -15.32
N ALA A 260 -13.50 -25.81 -15.02
CA ALA A 260 -12.04 -25.72 -14.90
C ALA A 260 -11.51 -26.67 -13.82
N ASN A 261 -12.14 -26.70 -12.65
CA ASN A 261 -11.75 -27.60 -11.56
C ASN A 261 -11.97 -29.08 -11.88
N THR A 262 -13.05 -29.41 -12.61
CA THR A 262 -13.27 -30.77 -13.10
C THR A 262 -12.18 -31.18 -14.07
N TRP A 263 -11.75 -30.26 -14.94
CA TRP A 263 -10.66 -30.50 -15.88
C TRP A 263 -9.31 -30.68 -15.17
N PHE A 264 -8.94 -29.78 -14.25
CA PHE A 264 -7.62 -29.82 -13.60
C PHE A 264 -7.53 -30.86 -12.48
N PHE A 265 -8.53 -30.92 -11.61
CA PHE A 265 -8.50 -31.70 -10.37
C PHE A 265 -9.43 -32.91 -10.40
N GLY A 266 -10.34 -33.01 -11.37
CA GLY A 266 -11.24 -34.16 -11.52
C GLY A 266 -12.59 -34.01 -10.82
N ARG A 267 -12.84 -32.93 -10.06
CA ARG A 267 -14.14 -32.64 -9.44
C ARG A 267 -14.50 -31.16 -9.48
N PRO A 268 -15.78 -30.80 -9.63
CA PRO A 268 -16.19 -29.39 -9.80
C PRO A 268 -16.04 -28.56 -8.53
N TRP A 269 -16.08 -29.18 -7.35
CA TRP A 269 -15.94 -28.51 -6.06
C TRP A 269 -14.52 -28.57 -5.48
N TRP A 270 -13.56 -29.20 -6.16
CA TRP A 270 -12.17 -29.21 -5.73
C TRP A 270 -11.43 -27.98 -6.24
N ALA A 271 -10.70 -27.31 -5.37
CA ALA A 271 -9.71 -26.30 -5.73
C ALA A 271 -8.29 -26.84 -5.49
N GLY A 272 -7.27 -26.07 -5.87
CA GLY A 272 -5.87 -26.43 -5.57
C GLY A 272 -5.63 -26.66 -4.07
N TYR A 273 -6.36 -25.97 -3.21
CA TYR A 273 -6.32 -26.16 -1.75
C TYR A 273 -6.79 -27.52 -1.24
N ASN A 274 -7.55 -28.29 -2.02
CA ASN A 274 -7.97 -29.65 -1.64
C ASN A 274 -6.95 -30.71 -2.05
N ARG A 275 -5.97 -30.35 -2.88
CA ARG A 275 -5.00 -31.27 -3.45
C ARG A 275 -3.58 -30.75 -3.37
N VAL A 276 -3.23 -30.06 -2.29
CA VAL A 276 -1.91 -29.45 -2.11
C VAL A 276 -0.86 -30.56 -2.08
N LEU A 277 0.16 -30.48 -2.92
CA LEU A 277 1.25 -31.45 -2.91
C LEU A 277 2.18 -31.09 -1.75
N VAL A 278 2.38 -31.99 -0.80
CA VAL A 278 3.26 -31.84 0.36
C VAL A 278 4.27 -32.98 0.37
N VAL A 279 5.27 -32.92 1.24
CA VAL A 279 6.18 -34.05 1.48
C VAL A 279 6.13 -34.38 2.96
N VAL A 280 5.96 -35.65 3.29
CA VAL A 280 5.91 -36.15 4.67
C VAL A 280 6.78 -37.38 4.76
N ALA A 281 7.77 -37.35 5.64
CA ALA A 281 8.77 -38.40 5.75
C ALA A 281 9.51 -38.71 4.43
N GLY A 282 9.78 -37.68 3.63
CA GLY A 282 10.45 -37.80 2.33
C GLY A 282 9.56 -38.25 1.17
N GLU A 283 8.30 -38.59 1.44
CA GLU A 283 7.36 -39.08 0.43
C GLU A 283 6.33 -38.00 0.03
N PRO A 284 6.06 -37.78 -1.26
CA PRO A 284 5.03 -36.86 -1.72
C PRO A 284 3.64 -37.32 -1.28
N GLN A 285 2.86 -36.40 -0.68
CA GLN A 285 1.49 -36.65 -0.26
C GLN A 285 0.56 -35.52 -0.70
N VAL A 286 -0.75 -35.78 -0.62
CA VAL A 286 -1.78 -34.79 -0.94
C VAL A 286 -2.45 -34.32 0.35
N ALA A 287 -2.30 -33.04 0.67
CA ALA A 287 -2.96 -32.39 1.81
C ALA A 287 -4.22 -31.64 1.38
N ASP A 288 -5.25 -31.70 2.23
CA ASP A 288 -6.46 -30.87 2.12
C ASP A 288 -6.44 -29.78 3.20
N VAL A 289 -6.47 -28.52 2.78
CA VAL A 289 -6.50 -27.35 3.68
C VAL A 289 -7.79 -27.29 4.49
N SER A 290 -8.86 -28.00 4.13
CA SER A 290 -10.04 -28.11 5.02
C SER A 290 -9.68 -28.68 6.39
N ASN A 291 -8.62 -29.49 6.49
CA ASN A 291 -8.20 -30.12 7.72
C ASN A 291 -7.49 -29.15 8.68
N THR A 292 -7.21 -27.91 8.26
CA THR A 292 -6.57 -26.89 9.12
C THR A 292 -7.58 -26.00 9.85
N PHE A 293 -8.86 -26.38 9.85
CA PHE A 293 -9.92 -25.78 10.67
C PHE A 293 -10.07 -26.52 12.02
N ASP A 294 -8.94 -26.79 12.65
CA ASP A 294 -8.80 -27.65 13.81
C ASP A 294 -8.45 -26.91 15.11
N VAL A 295 -8.14 -25.61 15.05
CA VAL A 295 -7.68 -24.80 16.20
C VAL A 295 -8.75 -24.72 17.30
N PRO A 296 -8.42 -25.01 18.58
CA PRO A 296 -9.34 -24.82 19.71
C PRO A 296 -9.91 -23.39 19.77
N TRP A 297 -11.18 -23.26 20.18
CA TRP A 297 -11.91 -21.98 20.11
C TRP A 297 -11.30 -20.85 20.95
N ASP A 298 -10.85 -21.16 22.14
CA ASP A 298 -10.18 -20.22 23.05
C ASP A 298 -8.91 -19.63 22.41
N THR A 299 -8.02 -20.50 21.94
CA THR A 299 -6.78 -20.13 21.24
C THR A 299 -7.10 -19.37 19.96
N GLY A 300 -8.08 -19.85 19.21
CA GLY A 300 -8.53 -19.27 17.95
C GLY A 300 -9.10 -17.86 18.08
N LEU A 301 -9.96 -17.65 19.09
CA LEU A 301 -10.55 -16.33 19.38
C LEU A 301 -9.50 -15.35 19.89
N GLU A 302 -8.54 -15.81 20.71
CA GLU A 302 -7.42 -14.99 21.17
C GLU A 302 -6.53 -14.57 20.00
N GLN A 303 -6.14 -15.51 19.13
CA GLN A 303 -5.37 -15.21 17.91
C GLN A 303 -6.12 -14.26 16.99
N LEU A 304 -7.43 -14.46 16.82
CA LEU A 304 -8.29 -13.62 16.00
C LEU A 304 -8.41 -12.20 16.57
N TRP A 305 -8.50 -12.06 17.88
CA TRP A 305 -8.69 -10.78 18.56
C TRP A 305 -7.38 -9.99 18.67
N SER A 306 -6.36 -10.59 19.29
CA SER A 306 -5.12 -9.94 19.73
C SER A 306 -3.84 -10.50 19.13
N GLY A 307 -3.90 -11.55 18.30
CA GLY A 307 -2.73 -12.09 17.61
C GLY A 307 -2.06 -11.08 16.68
N PRO A 308 -0.90 -11.42 16.07
CA PRO A 308 -0.16 -10.53 15.17
C PRO A 308 -1.00 -10.02 13.98
N HIS A 309 -1.95 -10.84 13.54
CA HIS A 309 -2.93 -10.50 12.51
C HIS A 309 -4.35 -10.32 13.05
N GLY A 310 -4.48 -9.98 14.34
CA GLY A 310 -5.76 -9.86 15.04
C GLY A 310 -6.54 -8.59 14.71
N ILE A 311 -7.87 -8.66 14.81
CA ILE A 311 -8.78 -7.58 14.42
C ILE A 311 -8.75 -6.38 15.36
N ARG A 312 -8.41 -6.55 16.65
CA ARG A 312 -8.34 -5.43 17.60
C ARG A 312 -7.42 -4.33 17.11
N ASN A 313 -6.29 -4.75 16.54
CA ASN A 313 -5.21 -3.85 16.15
C ASN A 313 -5.31 -3.48 14.67
N ARG A 314 -5.62 -4.46 13.81
CA ARG A 314 -5.63 -4.24 12.36
C ARG A 314 -6.98 -3.69 11.85
N MET A 315 -8.07 -3.85 12.60
CA MET A 315 -9.42 -3.43 12.18
C MET A 315 -10.10 -2.51 13.22
N ALA A 316 -9.32 -1.76 14.01
CA ALA A 316 -9.83 -0.87 15.07
C ALA A 316 -10.94 0.08 14.57
N LEU A 317 -10.75 0.70 13.39
CA LEU A 317 -11.78 1.55 12.77
C LEU A 317 -13.08 0.80 12.49
N GLY A 318 -12.98 -0.45 12.05
CA GLY A 318 -14.11 -1.33 11.82
C GLY A 318 -14.86 -1.61 13.12
N LEU A 319 -14.15 -1.85 14.22
CA LEU A 319 -14.75 -2.04 15.54
C LEU A 319 -15.48 -0.78 16.04
N TYR A 320 -14.92 0.41 15.79
CA TYR A 320 -15.60 1.69 16.10
C TYR A 320 -16.87 1.92 15.28
N ALA A 321 -17.01 1.26 14.13
CA ALA A 321 -18.23 1.31 13.34
C ALA A 321 -19.35 0.41 13.90
N LEU A 322 -19.06 -0.53 14.81
CA LEU A 322 -20.07 -1.45 15.36
C LEU A 322 -21.15 -0.71 16.17
N PRO A 323 -20.85 0.19 17.13
CA PRO A 323 -21.89 0.98 17.79
C PRO A 323 -22.67 1.85 16.81
N ALA A 324 -22.06 2.28 15.71
CA ALA A 324 -22.72 3.08 14.68
C ALA A 324 -23.77 2.29 13.87
N LEU A 325 -23.79 0.95 13.94
CA LEU A 325 -24.89 0.16 13.40
C LEU A 325 -26.23 0.52 14.05
N ALA A 326 -26.22 0.95 15.32
CA ALA A 326 -27.43 1.46 15.97
C ALA A 326 -27.98 2.71 15.25
N LEU A 327 -27.15 3.54 14.62
CA LEU A 327 -27.60 4.69 13.83
C LEU A 327 -28.31 4.28 12.52
N LEU A 328 -28.12 3.02 12.10
CA LEU A 328 -28.76 2.40 10.94
C LEU A 328 -29.99 1.56 11.33
N TRP A 329 -30.56 1.73 12.53
CA TRP A 329 -31.73 0.97 13.01
C TRP A 329 -32.94 1.01 12.06
N ARG A 330 -33.06 2.05 11.22
CA ARG A 330 -34.11 2.17 10.19
C ARG A 330 -33.87 1.31 8.94
N SER A 331 -32.70 0.68 8.87
CA SER A 331 -32.28 -0.29 7.87
C SER A 331 -31.87 -1.59 8.57
N PRO A 332 -32.81 -2.28 9.26
CA PRO A 332 -32.49 -3.45 10.08
C PRO A 332 -31.86 -4.58 9.27
N ARG A 333 -32.19 -4.70 7.98
CA ARG A 333 -31.59 -5.70 7.08
C ARG A 333 -30.08 -5.50 6.90
N LEU A 334 -29.65 -4.25 6.78
CA LEU A 334 -28.24 -3.89 6.66
C LEU A 334 -27.49 -4.23 7.96
N VAL A 335 -28.10 -3.90 9.11
CA VAL A 335 -27.55 -4.23 10.43
C VAL A 335 -27.42 -5.75 10.59
N ILE A 336 -28.47 -6.50 10.31
CA ILE A 336 -28.46 -7.98 10.38
C ILE A 336 -27.44 -8.56 9.40
N ALA A 337 -27.36 -8.04 8.17
CA ALA A 337 -26.38 -8.51 7.19
C ALA A 337 -24.94 -8.31 7.67
N ALA A 338 -24.62 -7.15 8.23
CA ALA A 338 -23.28 -6.86 8.76
C ALA A 338 -22.95 -7.74 9.98
N LEU A 339 -23.87 -7.82 10.95
CA LEU A 339 -23.68 -8.65 12.14
C LEU A 339 -23.56 -10.14 11.78
N TYR A 340 -24.41 -10.64 10.88
CA TYR A 340 -24.33 -12.03 10.43
C TYR A 340 -22.97 -12.33 9.77
N ALA A 341 -22.48 -11.46 8.88
CA ALA A 341 -21.20 -11.68 8.22
C ALA A 341 -20.04 -11.68 9.22
N LEU A 342 -20.05 -10.77 10.19
CA LEU A 342 -19.01 -10.70 11.22
C LEU A 342 -19.05 -11.90 12.14
N VAL A 343 -20.22 -12.24 12.69
CA VAL A 343 -20.37 -13.38 13.61
C VAL A 343 -19.98 -14.67 12.91
N THR A 344 -20.51 -14.94 11.72
CA THR A 344 -20.17 -16.17 10.98
C THR A 344 -18.71 -16.20 10.55
N GLY A 345 -18.14 -15.05 10.17
CA GLY A 345 -16.71 -14.94 9.86
C GLY A 345 -15.84 -15.26 11.08
N VAL A 346 -16.12 -14.65 12.23
CA VAL A 346 -15.40 -14.92 13.48
C VAL A 346 -15.52 -16.39 13.88
N LEU A 347 -16.73 -16.95 13.80
CA LEU A 347 -16.96 -18.36 14.10
C LEU A 347 -16.13 -19.27 13.19
N LEU A 348 -16.19 -19.08 11.88
CA LEU A 348 -15.43 -19.95 10.97
C LEU A 348 -13.91 -19.78 11.14
N PHE A 349 -13.43 -18.54 11.21
CA PHE A 349 -12.00 -18.25 11.13
C PHE A 349 -11.26 -18.32 12.46
N ALA A 350 -11.94 -18.31 13.61
CA ALA A 350 -11.31 -18.66 14.88
C ALA A 350 -10.79 -20.12 14.87
N ARG A 351 -11.42 -21.01 14.11
CA ARG A 351 -10.98 -22.40 13.97
C ARG A 351 -9.80 -22.57 13.02
N TYR A 352 -9.39 -21.55 12.28
CA TYR A 352 -8.46 -21.67 11.16
C TYR A 352 -7.01 -21.41 11.59
N ARG A 353 -6.13 -22.39 11.37
CA ARG A 353 -4.71 -22.36 11.79
C ARG A 353 -3.90 -21.22 11.21
N TRP A 354 -4.21 -20.81 9.98
CA TRP A 354 -3.47 -19.76 9.27
C TRP A 354 -4.27 -18.45 9.18
N TYR A 355 -5.02 -18.14 10.25
CA TYR A 355 -5.83 -16.94 10.31
C TYR A 355 -5.01 -15.65 10.10
N ALA A 356 -5.65 -14.71 9.42
CA ALA A 356 -5.25 -13.32 9.29
C ALA A 356 -6.47 -12.41 9.11
N ASP A 357 -6.41 -11.16 9.56
CA ASP A 357 -7.50 -10.17 9.49
C ASP A 357 -8.12 -10.03 8.08
N ARG A 358 -7.32 -10.27 7.03
CA ARG A 358 -7.73 -10.28 5.62
C ARG A 358 -8.86 -11.24 5.27
N PHE A 359 -9.05 -12.31 6.04
CA PHE A 359 -10.20 -13.19 5.86
C PHE A 359 -11.52 -12.54 6.26
N LEU A 360 -11.51 -11.48 7.08
CA LEU A 360 -12.71 -10.79 7.54
C LEU A 360 -12.98 -9.47 6.81
N TRP A 361 -12.08 -8.99 5.93
CA TRP A 361 -12.26 -7.71 5.25
C TRP A 361 -13.63 -7.54 4.56
N PRO A 362 -14.19 -8.55 3.86
CA PRO A 362 -15.48 -8.36 3.22
C PRO A 362 -16.65 -8.29 4.23
N ALA A 363 -16.53 -8.95 5.39
CA ALA A 363 -17.48 -8.75 6.50
C ALA A 363 -17.37 -7.32 7.08
N PHE A 364 -16.15 -6.83 7.31
CA PHE A 364 -15.92 -5.45 7.77
C PHE A 364 -16.31 -4.41 6.72
N ALA A 365 -16.23 -4.72 5.43
CA ALA A 365 -16.68 -3.84 4.35
C ALA A 365 -18.18 -3.51 4.45
N LEU A 366 -18.99 -4.40 5.06
CA LEU A 366 -20.41 -4.13 5.34
C LEU A 366 -20.63 -3.07 6.44
N LEU A 367 -19.61 -2.74 7.22
CA LEU A 367 -19.64 -1.66 8.22
C LEU A 367 -19.34 -0.28 7.64
N VAL A 368 -18.84 -0.19 6.41
CA VAL A 368 -18.50 1.09 5.76
C VAL A 368 -19.69 2.07 5.71
N PRO A 369 -20.95 1.65 5.44
CA PRO A 369 -22.12 2.50 5.61
C PRO A 369 -22.32 3.04 7.03
N ALA A 370 -22.10 2.22 8.06
CA ALA A 370 -22.24 2.61 9.46
C ALA A 370 -21.21 3.65 9.85
N LEU A 371 -19.96 3.43 9.44
CA LEU A 371 -18.86 4.39 9.58
C LEU A 371 -19.19 5.72 8.89
N ALA A 372 -19.74 5.68 7.68
CA ALA A 372 -20.13 6.88 6.96
C ALA A 372 -21.25 7.66 7.68
N VAL A 373 -22.26 6.97 8.21
CA VAL A 373 -23.33 7.61 8.99
C VAL A 373 -22.80 8.20 10.30
N LEU A 374 -21.88 7.52 10.97
CA LEU A 374 -21.21 8.04 12.17
C LEU A 374 -20.53 9.38 11.87
N VAL A 375 -19.70 9.42 10.82
CA VAL A 375 -19.02 10.64 10.36
C VAL A 375 -20.02 11.74 10.00
N ASP A 376 -21.12 11.40 9.34
CA ASP A 376 -22.14 12.37 8.92
C ASP A 376 -22.93 12.96 10.09
N ARG A 377 -23.12 12.18 11.16
CA ARG A 377 -23.90 12.56 12.35
C ARG A 377 -23.07 13.20 13.46
N ALA A 378 -21.76 12.97 13.49
CA ALA A 378 -20.86 13.58 14.47
C ALA A 378 -21.04 15.11 14.60
N PRO A 379 -21.13 15.92 13.51
CA PRO A 379 -21.38 17.36 13.61
C PRO A 379 -22.72 17.70 14.27
N ALA A 380 -23.76 16.87 14.10
CA ALA A 380 -25.08 17.10 14.68
C ALA A 380 -25.12 16.80 16.19
N ALA A 381 -24.52 15.68 16.61
CA ALA A 381 -24.39 15.31 18.02
C ALA A 381 -23.67 16.40 18.84
N LEU A 382 -22.64 17.02 18.26
CA LEU A 382 -21.90 18.11 18.90
C LEU A 382 -22.71 19.41 19.04
N ARG A 383 -23.70 19.66 18.17
CA ARG A 383 -24.59 20.83 18.36
C ARG A 383 -25.64 20.55 19.42
N ALA A 384 -26.09 19.31 19.57
CA ALA A 384 -26.97 18.97 20.69
C ALA A 384 -26.29 19.26 22.04
N LEU A 385 -24.97 19.12 22.10
CA LEU A 385 -24.14 19.45 23.25
C LEU A 385 -23.78 20.96 23.37
N ARG A 386 -24.06 21.81 22.37
CA ARG A 386 -23.69 23.24 22.37
C ARG A 386 -24.81 24.15 21.83
N ARG A 387 -25.17 25.19 22.59
CA ARG A 387 -26.22 26.18 22.22
C ARG A 387 -26.01 26.93 20.89
N ARG A 388 -24.83 26.85 20.25
CA ARG A 388 -24.55 27.43 18.92
C ARG A 388 -24.12 26.34 17.94
N PRO A 389 -24.60 26.36 16.68
CA PRO A 389 -24.26 25.34 15.69
C PRO A 389 -22.74 25.38 15.41
N PRO A 390 -21.98 24.31 15.67
CA PRO A 390 -20.61 24.18 15.20
C PRO A 390 -20.56 24.23 13.67
N GLY A 391 -19.58 24.94 13.13
CA GLY A 391 -19.33 24.96 11.70
C GLY A 391 -18.87 23.59 11.18
N PRO A 392 -19.00 23.30 9.88
CA PRO A 392 -18.62 22.01 9.29
C PRO A 392 -17.13 21.64 9.47
N ALA A 393 -16.28 22.60 9.89
CA ALA A 393 -14.88 22.36 10.27
C ALA A 393 -14.74 21.43 11.47
N LEU A 394 -15.62 21.59 12.47
CA LEU A 394 -15.53 20.83 13.72
C LEU A 394 -15.88 19.35 13.49
N GLY A 395 -16.87 19.08 12.64
CA GLY A 395 -17.23 17.71 12.26
C GLY A 395 -16.10 16.98 11.52
N VAL A 396 -15.39 17.69 10.64
CA VAL A 396 -14.19 17.16 9.98
C VAL A 396 -13.05 16.96 10.99
N GLY A 397 -12.87 17.87 11.95
CA GLY A 397 -11.90 17.71 13.04
C GLY A 397 -12.18 16.49 13.91
N LEU A 398 -13.43 16.19 14.25
CA LEU A 398 -13.76 15.00 15.01
C LEU A 398 -13.63 13.71 14.21
N ALA A 399 -13.97 13.73 12.93
CA ALA A 399 -13.69 12.59 12.07
C ALA A 399 -12.18 12.38 11.89
N PHE A 400 -11.39 13.45 11.84
CA PHE A 400 -9.93 13.41 11.82
C PHE A 400 -9.37 12.84 13.12
N ALA A 401 -9.89 13.25 14.27
CA ALA A 401 -9.53 12.69 15.57
C ALA A 401 -9.84 11.19 15.66
N LEU A 402 -11.01 10.76 15.16
CA LEU A 402 -11.40 9.35 15.05
C LEU A 402 -10.54 8.54 14.09
N VAL A 403 -10.14 9.13 12.96
CA VAL A 403 -9.23 8.47 12.02
C VAL A 403 -7.84 8.40 12.64
N ALA A 404 -7.34 9.47 13.28
CA ALA A 404 -6.07 9.50 13.98
C ALA A 404 -5.99 8.44 15.09
N THR A 405 -7.06 8.27 15.90
CA THR A 405 -7.14 7.18 16.90
C THR A 405 -7.20 5.79 16.29
N ALA A 406 -7.76 5.66 15.09
CA ALA A 406 -7.84 4.38 14.41
C ALA A 406 -6.58 4.04 13.62
N THR A 407 -5.82 5.05 13.18
CA THR A 407 -4.53 4.91 12.49
C THR A 407 -3.36 4.76 13.43
N LEU A 408 -3.55 4.81 14.77
CA LEU A 408 -2.47 4.66 15.74
C LEU A 408 -1.68 3.38 15.43
N PRO A 409 -0.45 3.47 14.89
CA PRO A 409 0.36 2.30 14.61
C PRO A 409 0.57 1.50 15.90
N GLY A 410 0.69 0.19 15.76
CA GLY A 410 1.11 -0.67 16.85
C GLY A 410 -0.04 -1.35 17.54
N GLY A 411 -0.27 -2.60 17.13
CA GLY A 411 -1.04 -3.52 17.93
C GLY A 411 -0.35 -3.81 19.26
N GLY A 412 -0.75 -3.08 20.30
CA GLY A 412 -0.31 -3.26 21.67
C GLY A 412 -1.26 -2.55 22.65
N PRO A 413 -1.09 -2.71 23.96
CA PRO A 413 -1.70 -1.84 24.96
C PRO A 413 -1.49 -0.36 24.61
N VAL A 414 -2.45 0.52 24.94
CA VAL A 414 -2.36 1.97 24.62
C VAL A 414 -1.09 2.59 25.21
N GLU A 415 -0.65 2.03 26.33
CA GLU A 415 0.57 2.35 27.06
C GLU A 415 1.86 2.15 26.24
N HIS A 416 1.84 1.29 25.21
CA HIS A 416 2.95 1.09 24.27
C HIS A 416 2.82 1.93 23.00
N ARG A 417 1.71 2.67 22.84
CA ARG A 417 1.42 3.48 21.65
C ARG A 417 1.66 4.97 21.87
N VAL A 418 1.79 5.41 23.13
CA VAL A 418 2.24 6.79 23.43
C VAL A 418 3.76 6.76 23.40
N PRO A 419 4.40 7.45 22.46
CA PRO A 419 5.84 7.48 22.37
C PRO A 419 6.41 8.03 23.68
N ARG A 420 7.47 7.42 24.19
CA ARG A 420 8.29 8.03 25.26
C ARG A 420 9.20 9.08 24.63
N ASP A 421 8.61 9.99 23.87
CA ASP A 421 9.32 11.10 23.26
C ASP A 421 9.65 12.15 24.33
N VAL A 422 10.54 13.07 23.95
CA VAL A 422 10.97 14.19 24.81
C VAL A 422 9.75 14.95 25.37
N TRP A 423 8.68 15.02 24.59
CA TRP A 423 7.43 15.66 24.95
C TRP A 423 6.70 15.01 26.10
N SER A 424 6.45 13.72 25.97
CA SER A 424 5.69 12.95 26.95
C SER A 424 6.47 12.85 28.25
N ILE A 425 7.80 12.65 28.18
CA ILE A 425 8.68 12.58 29.34
C ILE A 425 8.66 13.92 30.10
N GLY A 426 8.89 15.04 29.43
CA GLY A 426 8.87 16.35 30.07
C GLY A 426 7.51 16.69 30.68
N ALA A 427 6.42 16.36 29.98
CA ALA A 427 5.07 16.64 30.46
C ALA A 427 4.70 15.79 31.69
N MET A 428 5.13 14.54 31.73
CA MET A 428 4.97 13.66 32.89
C MET A 428 5.76 14.17 34.10
N ALA A 429 7.03 14.52 33.92
CA ALA A 429 7.85 15.11 34.99
C ALA A 429 7.16 16.35 35.57
N LEU A 430 6.67 17.25 34.70
CA LEU A 430 5.99 18.47 35.13
C LEU A 430 4.66 18.18 35.83
N ALA A 431 3.91 17.16 35.39
CA ALA A 431 2.68 16.74 36.06
C ALA A 431 2.94 16.18 37.47
N GLU A 432 4.12 15.60 37.69
CA GLU A 432 4.61 15.14 39.00
C GLU A 432 5.22 16.27 39.85
N GLY A 433 5.24 17.51 39.35
CA GLY A 433 5.79 18.68 40.04
C GLY A 433 7.31 18.84 39.92
N SER A 434 7.95 18.12 38.99
CA SER A 434 9.38 18.19 38.71
C SER A 434 9.68 18.70 37.29
N PHE A 435 10.82 19.34 37.10
CA PHE A 435 11.35 19.59 35.74
C PHE A 435 12.49 18.64 35.38
N GLU A 436 12.92 17.82 36.35
CA GLU A 436 14.04 16.89 36.19
C GLU A 436 13.58 15.64 35.43
N VAL A 437 14.36 15.25 34.42
CA VAL A 437 14.20 14.03 33.64
C VAL A 437 15.48 13.20 33.75
N GLU A 438 15.39 11.89 33.52
CA GLU A 438 16.57 11.04 33.52
C GLU A 438 17.59 11.48 32.43
N PRO A 439 18.91 11.44 32.72
CA PRO A 439 19.94 11.71 31.73
C PRO A 439 19.81 10.78 30.51
N GLY A 440 19.88 11.33 29.31
CA GLY A 440 19.79 10.53 28.08
C GLY A 440 19.61 11.39 26.84
N ALA A 441 19.35 10.74 25.70
CA ALA A 441 19.17 11.41 24.40
C ALA A 441 18.00 12.41 24.34
N HIS A 442 17.16 12.46 25.39
CA HIS A 442 15.97 13.30 25.50
C HIS A 442 16.12 14.43 26.52
N ALA A 443 17.28 14.55 27.17
CA ALA A 443 17.54 15.54 28.21
C ALA A 443 18.65 16.50 27.79
N ILE A 444 18.57 17.75 28.25
CA ILE A 444 19.68 18.69 28.25
C ILE A 444 20.00 19.07 29.69
N GLU A 445 21.27 19.37 29.96
CA GLU A 445 21.70 19.85 31.27
C GLU A 445 21.55 21.38 31.34
N VAL A 446 20.82 21.86 32.34
CA VAL A 446 20.65 23.28 32.66
C VAL A 446 20.92 23.45 34.15
N ASP A 447 21.96 24.20 34.51
CA ASP A 447 22.38 24.45 35.89
C ASP A 447 22.54 23.16 36.74
N GLY A 448 23.13 22.11 36.17
CA GLY A 448 23.37 20.83 36.83
C GLY A 448 22.14 19.90 36.92
N ARG A 449 21.00 20.30 36.34
CA ARG A 449 19.78 19.50 36.27
C ARG A 449 19.49 19.08 34.84
N HIS A 450 19.03 17.84 34.66
CA HIS A 450 18.63 17.33 33.36
C HIS A 450 17.17 17.68 33.13
N VAL A 451 16.86 18.51 32.12
CA VAL A 451 15.50 18.90 31.73
C VAL A 451 15.19 18.40 30.33
N ALA A 452 13.92 18.21 29.99
CA ALA A 452 13.52 17.72 28.67
C ALA A 452 14.02 18.65 27.55
N ALA A 453 14.67 18.08 26.52
CA ALA A 453 15.27 18.77 25.39
C ALA A 453 14.24 19.33 24.38
N GLN A 454 13.24 20.08 24.85
CA GLN A 454 12.16 20.61 24.02
C GLN A 454 11.62 21.96 24.50
N SER A 455 10.70 22.55 23.73
CA SER A 455 10.04 23.81 24.08
C SER A 455 9.32 23.71 25.45
N PRO A 456 9.53 24.66 26.38
CA PRO A 456 8.84 24.66 27.67
C PRO A 456 7.32 24.84 27.55
N LEU A 457 6.87 25.64 26.57
CA LEU A 457 5.44 25.88 26.34
C LEU A 457 4.71 24.61 25.94
N ALA A 458 5.37 23.82 25.10
CA ALA A 458 4.98 22.49 24.70
C ALA A 458 4.72 21.59 25.93
N THR A 459 5.72 21.46 26.81
CA THR A 459 5.63 20.73 28.08
C THR A 459 4.47 21.20 28.96
N ILE A 460 4.31 22.51 29.13
CA ILE A 460 3.26 23.12 29.97
C ILE A 460 1.86 22.80 29.43
N VAL A 461 1.67 22.82 28.11
CA VAL A 461 0.37 22.50 27.49
C VAL A 461 0.02 21.02 27.70
N ALA A 462 1.00 20.12 27.72
CA ALA A 462 0.75 18.69 27.92
C ALA A 462 0.63 18.23 29.37
N ALA A 463 1.26 18.92 30.33
CA ALA A 463 1.27 18.48 31.73
C ALA A 463 -0.12 18.19 32.34
N PRO A 464 -1.18 18.99 32.09
CA PRO A 464 -2.52 18.67 32.59
C PRO A 464 -3.13 17.40 32.02
N PHE A 465 -2.65 16.94 30.86
CA PHE A 465 -3.05 15.68 30.25
C PHE A 465 -2.17 14.53 30.74
N ALA A 466 -0.88 14.78 30.93
CA ALA A 466 0.08 13.80 31.46
C ALA A 466 -0.25 13.35 32.90
N SER A 467 -0.93 14.18 33.70
CA SER A 467 -1.43 13.79 35.02
C SER A 467 -2.44 12.64 34.99
N PHE A 468 -3.03 12.34 33.83
CA PHE A 468 -3.87 11.15 33.59
C PHE A 468 -3.10 10.01 32.90
N GLY A 469 -1.77 10.04 32.96
CA GLY A 469 -0.87 9.08 32.34
C GLY A 469 -0.95 9.07 30.81
N SER A 470 -0.58 7.93 30.21
CA SER A 470 -0.56 7.74 28.76
C SER A 470 -1.92 7.99 28.10
N TYR A 471 -3.03 7.68 28.78
CA TYR A 471 -4.37 7.92 28.25
C TYR A 471 -4.70 9.41 28.08
N GLY A 472 -4.27 10.26 29.02
CA GLY A 472 -4.46 11.69 28.90
C GLY A 472 -3.60 12.30 27.79
N LEU A 473 -2.33 11.89 27.69
CA LEU A 473 -1.46 12.29 26.58
C LEU A 473 -2.01 11.86 25.22
N LEU A 474 -2.53 10.64 25.12
CA LEU A 474 -3.21 10.19 23.90
C LEU A 474 -4.42 11.08 23.59
N ALA A 475 -5.25 11.38 24.58
CA ALA A 475 -6.40 12.28 24.39
C ALA A 475 -5.96 13.67 23.89
N LEU A 476 -4.83 14.20 24.36
CA LEU A 476 -4.25 15.44 23.85
C LEU A 476 -3.87 15.33 22.37
N HIS A 477 -3.14 14.28 21.97
CA HIS A 477 -2.78 14.07 20.56
C HIS A 477 -4.01 14.00 19.66
N VAL A 478 -5.06 13.31 20.11
CA VAL A 478 -6.33 13.18 19.41
C VAL A 478 -7.03 14.54 19.27
N LEU A 479 -6.98 15.38 20.31
CA LEU A 479 -7.52 16.74 20.27
C LEU A 479 -6.73 17.64 19.31
N LEU A 480 -5.40 17.61 19.38
CA LEU A 480 -4.53 18.41 18.52
C LEU A 480 -4.67 18.01 17.04
N ALA A 481 -4.73 16.70 16.76
CA ALA A 481 -5.06 16.16 15.46
C ALA A 481 -6.41 16.71 14.98
N GLY A 482 -7.46 16.64 15.81
CA GLY A 482 -8.77 17.18 15.46
C GLY A 482 -8.77 18.68 15.17
N LEU A 483 -7.98 19.47 15.92
CA LEU A 483 -7.80 20.90 15.69
C LEU A 483 -7.09 21.17 14.36
N LEU A 484 -6.01 20.44 14.08
CA LEU A 484 -5.29 20.51 12.82
C LEU A 484 -6.21 20.21 11.63
N GLY A 485 -6.96 19.10 11.69
CA GLY A 485 -7.93 18.74 10.66
C GLY A 485 -9.01 19.80 10.45
N ALA A 486 -9.50 20.43 11.53
CA ALA A 486 -10.46 21.53 11.42
C ALA A 486 -9.85 22.79 10.78
N GLY A 487 -8.58 23.10 11.09
CA GLY A 487 -7.80 24.18 10.49
C GLY A 487 -7.63 23.99 8.98
N LEU A 488 -7.14 22.82 8.57
CA LEU A 488 -6.97 22.43 7.16
C LEU A 488 -8.29 22.47 6.38
N ALA A 489 -9.37 21.92 6.94
CA ALA A 489 -10.70 21.96 6.31
C ALA A 489 -11.22 23.38 6.09
N ARG A 490 -10.87 24.28 7.00
CA ARG A 490 -11.28 25.68 6.92
C ARG A 490 -10.43 26.45 5.92
N LEU A 491 -9.12 26.21 5.88
CA LEU A 491 -8.21 26.75 4.88
C LEU A 491 -8.60 26.37 3.45
N ALA A 492 -8.87 25.08 3.23
CA ALA A 492 -9.33 24.58 1.93
C ALA A 492 -10.63 25.26 1.45
N ARG A 493 -11.53 25.60 2.37
CA ARG A 493 -12.76 26.34 2.03
C ARG A 493 -12.50 27.82 1.74
N THR A 494 -11.56 28.44 2.44
CA THR A 494 -11.22 29.85 2.20
C THR A 494 -10.47 30.03 0.89
N SER A 495 -9.62 29.07 0.51
CA SER A 495 -8.89 29.11 -0.77
C SER A 495 -9.80 28.86 -1.96
N GLU A 496 -10.80 27.97 -1.84
CA GLU A 496 -11.78 27.71 -2.91
C GLU A 496 -13.24 27.80 -2.42
N PRO A 497 -13.82 29.02 -2.33
CA PRO A 497 -15.20 29.22 -1.87
C PRO A 497 -16.27 28.51 -2.72
N ARG A 498 -15.94 28.22 -3.99
CA ARG A 498 -16.82 27.50 -4.93
C ARG A 498 -16.69 25.96 -4.82
N ALA A 499 -15.65 25.44 -4.16
CA ALA A 499 -15.43 24.00 -3.97
C ALA A 499 -16.18 23.46 -2.73
N VAL A 500 -17.44 23.86 -2.55
CA VAL A 500 -18.29 23.33 -1.48
C VAL A 500 -18.67 21.88 -1.84
N GLY A 501 -17.93 20.92 -1.31
CA GLY A 501 -18.08 19.50 -1.62
C GLY A 501 -17.10 18.60 -0.86
N PRO A 502 -16.94 17.32 -1.26
CA PRO A 502 -16.02 16.37 -0.64
C PRO A 502 -14.56 16.87 -0.58
N SER A 503 -14.13 17.72 -1.51
CA SER A 503 -12.78 18.32 -1.59
C SER A 503 -12.29 18.99 -0.29
N ALA A 504 -13.16 19.70 0.44
CA ALA A 504 -12.78 20.37 1.69
C ALA A 504 -12.58 19.42 2.88
N ALA A 505 -13.25 18.26 2.87
CA ALA A 505 -13.04 17.21 3.87
C ALA A 505 -11.91 16.25 3.45
N LEU A 506 -11.60 16.20 2.16
CA LEU A 506 -10.49 15.44 1.60
C LEU A 506 -9.13 15.95 2.07
N ALA A 507 -8.96 17.26 2.25
CA ALA A 507 -7.66 17.79 2.63
C ALA A 507 -7.17 17.25 4.00
N PRO A 508 -7.97 17.32 5.08
CA PRO A 508 -7.61 16.69 6.35
C PRO A 508 -7.47 15.16 6.24
N ALA A 509 -8.29 14.50 5.42
CA ALA A 509 -8.20 13.05 5.20
C ALA A 509 -6.86 12.67 4.54
N LEU A 510 -6.46 13.40 3.49
CA LEU A 510 -5.17 13.25 2.81
C LEU A 510 -4.00 13.41 3.77
N PHE A 511 -4.12 14.32 4.74
CA PHE A 511 -3.07 14.54 5.72
C PHE A 511 -2.91 13.30 6.60
N VAL A 512 -3.92 12.90 7.39
CA VAL A 512 -3.79 11.74 8.33
C VAL A 512 -3.47 10.44 7.61
N LEU A 513 -4.04 10.25 6.43
CA LEU A 513 -3.89 9.03 5.66
C LEU A 513 -2.58 9.00 4.85
N ALA A 514 -1.79 10.09 4.86
CA ALA A 514 -0.49 10.11 4.22
C ALA A 514 0.47 9.12 4.91
N PRO A 515 1.40 8.53 4.15
CA PRO A 515 2.41 7.62 4.68
C PRO A 515 3.24 8.25 5.79
N GLY A 516 3.57 7.48 6.82
CA GLY A 516 4.30 7.96 8.00
C GLY A 516 3.54 8.98 8.88
N MET A 517 2.54 9.68 8.34
CA MET A 517 1.87 10.78 9.04
C MET A 517 1.21 10.35 10.34
N ALA A 518 0.56 9.19 10.38
CA ALA A 518 -0.05 8.69 11.60
C ALA A 518 0.98 8.40 12.71
N ALA A 519 2.19 7.96 12.34
CA ALA A 519 3.29 7.79 13.28
C ALA A 519 3.82 9.16 13.73
N HIS A 520 4.08 10.08 12.80
CA HIS A 520 4.52 11.44 13.14
C HIS A 520 3.48 12.25 13.95
N LEU A 521 2.17 11.98 13.76
CA LEU A 521 1.10 12.54 14.59
C LEU A 521 1.15 12.04 16.04
N LEU A 522 1.82 10.93 16.31
CA LEU A 522 2.02 10.40 17.65
C LEU A 522 3.38 10.75 18.23
N ASP A 523 4.42 10.63 17.41
CA ASP A 523 5.82 10.84 17.82
C ASP A 523 6.19 12.32 17.88
N GLY A 524 5.44 13.18 17.19
CA GLY A 524 5.73 14.60 17.03
C GLY A 524 4.92 15.49 17.96
N GLY A 525 4.72 15.16 19.25
CA GLY A 525 3.81 15.90 20.13
C GLY A 525 3.91 17.43 20.02
N SER A 526 5.12 17.98 20.04
CA SER A 526 5.39 19.41 19.80
C SER A 526 5.12 19.86 18.37
N GLU A 527 5.52 19.08 17.37
CA GLU A 527 5.27 19.35 15.95
C GLU A 527 3.77 19.38 15.62
N LEU A 528 2.99 18.47 16.21
CA LEU A 528 1.55 18.41 16.05
C LEU A 528 0.87 19.62 16.70
N LEU A 529 1.30 20.01 17.91
CA LEU A 529 0.82 21.25 18.54
C LEU A 529 1.16 22.47 17.65
N ALA A 530 2.40 22.55 17.16
CA ALA A 530 2.84 23.63 16.27
C ALA A 530 1.99 23.66 14.98
N CYS A 531 1.76 22.52 14.34
CA CYS A 531 0.91 22.43 13.15
C CYS A 531 -0.54 22.82 13.43
N ALA A 532 -1.14 22.34 14.53
CA ALA A 532 -2.51 22.68 14.90
C ALA A 532 -2.67 24.19 15.14
N LEU A 533 -1.71 24.81 15.83
CA LEU A 533 -1.66 26.26 16.04
C LEU A 533 -1.42 27.03 14.73
N GLY A 534 -0.49 26.58 13.90
CA GLY A 534 -0.10 27.24 12.65
C GLY A 534 -1.23 27.23 11.63
N PHE A 535 -1.75 26.05 11.29
CA PHE A 535 -2.86 25.93 10.34
C PHE A 535 -4.18 26.48 10.91
N GLY A 536 -4.41 26.35 12.22
CA GLY A 536 -5.53 27.00 12.91
C GLY A 536 -5.45 28.52 12.81
N GLY A 537 -4.27 29.10 13.04
CA GLY A 537 -3.97 30.52 12.92
C GLY A 537 -4.19 31.05 11.51
N LEU A 538 -3.62 30.36 10.51
CA LEU A 538 -3.85 30.64 9.08
C LEU A 538 -5.35 30.63 8.73
N ALA A 539 -6.11 29.64 9.23
CA ALA A 539 -7.55 29.53 8.99
C ALA A 539 -8.38 30.65 9.64
N LEU A 540 -7.86 31.25 10.71
CA LEU A 540 -8.48 32.35 11.46
C LEU A 540 -8.08 33.72 10.92
N ALA A 541 -6.88 33.87 10.34
CA ALA A 541 -6.32 35.13 9.89
C ALA A 541 -7.27 35.99 9.03
N PRO A 542 -8.06 35.42 8.06
CA PRO A 542 -8.99 36.21 7.26
C PRO A 542 -10.13 36.87 8.06
N ARG A 543 -10.49 36.33 9.24
CA ARG A 543 -11.64 36.80 10.03
C ARG A 543 -11.25 37.43 11.36
N ARG A 544 -10.13 36.98 11.93
CA ARG A 544 -9.61 37.40 13.24
C ARG A 544 -8.09 37.51 13.13
N PRO A 545 -7.60 38.57 12.47
CA PRO A 545 -6.19 38.66 12.09
C PRO A 545 -5.24 38.65 13.29
N PHE A 546 -5.58 39.33 14.38
CA PHE A 546 -4.78 39.32 15.61
C PHE A 546 -4.64 37.92 16.21
N VAL A 547 -5.77 37.21 16.36
CA VAL A 547 -5.79 35.84 16.89
C VAL A 547 -5.07 34.87 15.95
N GLY A 548 -5.24 35.06 14.63
CA GLY A 548 -4.53 34.27 13.62
C GLY A 548 -3.02 34.47 13.70
N GLY A 549 -2.55 35.71 13.77
CA GLY A 549 -1.14 36.07 13.90
C GLY A 549 -0.50 35.56 15.19
N LEU A 550 -1.21 35.69 16.32
CA LEU A 550 -0.76 35.16 17.61
C LEU A 550 -0.61 33.63 17.56
N ALA A 551 -1.61 32.91 17.02
CA ALA A 551 -1.55 31.46 16.90
C ALA A 551 -0.41 30.99 15.97
N THR A 552 -0.17 31.69 14.85
CA THR A 552 0.97 31.37 13.97
C THR A 552 2.32 31.70 14.61
N GLY A 553 2.40 32.73 15.46
CA GLY A 553 3.62 33.04 16.23
C GLY A 553 3.91 32.01 17.32
N LEU A 554 2.87 31.58 18.06
CA LEU A 554 2.98 30.51 19.04
C LEU A 554 3.38 29.17 18.37
N ALA A 555 2.87 28.89 17.17
CA ALA A 555 3.27 27.71 16.41
C ALA A 555 4.79 27.67 16.13
N MET A 556 5.39 28.81 15.77
CA MET A 556 6.84 28.91 15.59
C MET A 556 7.59 28.68 16.88
N PHE A 557 7.08 29.23 17.98
CA PHE A 557 7.70 29.07 19.30
C PHE A 557 7.67 27.61 19.79
N VAL A 558 6.59 26.89 19.50
CA VAL A 558 6.43 25.48 19.88
C VAL A 558 7.28 24.56 18.99
N GLY A 559 7.29 24.81 17.67
CA GLY A 559 8.00 23.95 16.71
C GLY A 559 9.48 24.26 16.52
N SER A 560 10.01 25.29 17.21
CA SER A 560 11.40 25.78 17.05
C SER A 560 11.80 26.02 15.58
N ALA A 561 10.84 26.34 14.72
CA ALA A 561 10.99 26.40 13.27
C ALA A 561 10.59 27.78 12.73
N PRO A 562 11.51 28.56 12.14
CA PRO A 562 11.34 30.00 12.23
C PRO A 562 10.51 30.76 11.17
N TRP A 563 9.86 30.20 10.12
CA TRP A 563 9.33 31.11 9.05
C TRP A 563 8.04 30.79 8.22
N PRO A 564 7.48 29.57 8.07
CA PRO A 564 6.48 29.35 7.01
C PRO A 564 5.08 29.93 7.31
N PHE A 565 4.61 29.86 8.56
CA PHE A 565 3.23 30.23 8.91
C PHE A 565 2.94 31.74 8.89
N PRO A 566 3.81 32.65 9.40
CA PRO A 566 3.55 34.08 9.32
C PRO A 566 3.61 34.61 7.88
N ILE A 567 4.55 34.12 7.07
CA ILE A 567 4.66 34.50 5.65
C ILE A 567 3.41 34.03 4.89
N ALA A 568 2.97 32.79 5.12
CA ALA A 568 1.71 32.29 4.57
C ALA A 568 0.49 33.11 5.06
N ALA A 569 0.47 33.54 6.33
CA ALA A 569 -0.60 34.37 6.88
C ALA A 569 -0.67 35.73 6.19
N LEU A 570 0.49 36.35 5.93
CA LEU A 570 0.61 37.61 5.19
C LEU A 570 0.09 37.48 3.75
N LEU A 571 0.37 36.36 3.07
CA LEU A 571 -0.09 36.09 1.71
C LEU A 571 -1.60 35.83 1.58
N ILE A 572 -2.24 35.30 2.63
CA ILE A 572 -3.68 34.95 2.63
C ILE A 572 -4.58 36.18 2.80
N VAL A 573 -4.09 37.25 3.44
CA VAL A 573 -4.91 38.44 3.70
C VAL A 573 -4.98 39.32 2.46
N ARG A 574 -6.20 39.36 1.90
CA ARG A 574 -6.51 39.88 0.58
C ARG A 574 -6.43 41.40 0.40
N ASP A 575 -6.40 42.19 1.47
CA ASP A 575 -6.52 43.65 1.37
C ASP A 575 -5.57 44.36 2.34
N GLY A 576 -4.69 45.21 1.79
CA GLY A 576 -3.59 45.91 2.46
C GLY A 576 -3.97 46.82 3.63
N ARG A 577 -4.36 46.23 4.77
CA ARG A 577 -4.51 46.95 6.03
C ARG A 577 -3.23 46.85 6.86
N ALA A 578 -2.54 47.98 7.01
CA ALA A 578 -1.32 48.16 7.82
C ALA A 578 -1.38 47.57 9.24
N ARG A 579 -2.57 47.42 9.83
CA ARG A 579 -2.77 46.79 11.16
C ARG A 579 -2.40 45.30 11.21
N LEU A 580 -2.40 44.61 10.07
CA LEU A 580 -2.00 43.21 9.96
C LEU A 580 -0.49 43.04 9.82
N LEU A 581 0.16 43.95 9.09
CA LEU A 581 1.61 44.07 9.09
C LEU A 581 2.10 44.33 10.52
N GLY A 582 1.46 45.26 11.23
CA GLY A 582 1.78 45.54 12.63
C GLY A 582 1.60 44.34 13.56
N GLY A 583 0.51 43.57 13.43
CA GLY A 583 0.29 42.38 14.25
C GLY A 583 1.24 41.22 13.93
N ALA A 584 1.53 40.97 12.65
CA ALA A 584 2.47 39.94 12.24
C ALA A 584 3.92 40.33 12.55
N VAL A 585 4.31 41.58 12.33
CA VAL A 585 5.63 42.12 12.69
C VAL A 585 5.79 42.14 14.21
N LEU A 586 4.77 42.52 14.99
CA LEU A 586 4.82 42.45 16.44
C LEU A 586 4.89 41.02 16.94
N ALA A 587 4.11 40.09 16.39
CA ALA A 587 4.21 38.68 16.73
C ALA A 587 5.59 38.12 16.34
N MET A 588 6.12 38.48 15.18
CA MET A 588 7.45 38.07 14.73
C MET A 588 8.55 38.69 15.59
N ALA A 589 8.43 39.95 16.00
CA ALA A 589 9.37 40.64 16.89
C ALA A 589 9.33 40.09 18.32
N ILE A 590 8.14 39.80 18.85
CA ILE A 590 7.96 39.12 20.16
C ILE A 590 8.54 37.72 20.08
N THR A 591 8.24 36.96 19.02
CA THR A 591 8.72 35.58 18.86
C THR A 591 10.22 35.53 18.64
N LEU A 592 10.77 36.43 17.84
CA LEU A 592 12.22 36.57 17.60
C LEU A 592 12.92 37.10 18.86
N GLY A 593 12.31 38.01 19.62
CA GLY A 593 12.82 38.49 20.90
C GLY A 593 12.83 37.42 21.99
N LEU A 594 11.75 36.64 22.11
CA LEU A 594 11.68 35.46 22.99
C LEU A 594 12.64 34.36 22.54
N HIS A 595 12.74 34.11 21.22
CA HIS A 595 13.74 33.20 20.68
C HIS A 595 15.13 33.69 21.03
N VAL A 596 15.53 34.94 20.75
CA VAL A 596 16.87 35.44 21.07
C VAL A 596 17.16 35.44 22.58
N ALA A 597 16.17 35.75 23.42
CA ALA A 597 16.32 35.72 24.88
C ALA A 597 16.47 34.30 25.46
N ILE A 598 15.89 33.28 24.81
CA ILE A 598 15.94 31.86 25.25
C ILE A 598 17.03 31.07 24.49
N ALA A 599 17.27 31.38 23.22
CA ALA A 599 18.22 30.76 22.31
C ALA A 599 19.66 31.16 22.58
N GLY A 600 19.90 32.30 23.26
CA GLY A 600 21.21 32.67 23.77
C GLY A 600 21.84 31.58 24.66
N THR A 601 21.05 30.62 25.16
CA THR A 601 21.50 29.43 25.90
C THR A 601 21.20 28.09 25.23
N TRP A 602 20.39 28.01 24.15
CA TRP A 602 19.88 26.74 23.58
C TRP A 602 20.31 26.41 22.13
N VAL A 603 20.76 27.37 21.31
CA VAL A 603 20.92 27.16 19.84
C VAL A 603 22.24 26.52 19.40
N THR A 604 23.19 26.26 20.32
CA THR A 604 24.54 25.78 19.95
C THR A 604 24.75 24.26 19.94
N TRP A 605 23.75 23.41 20.24
CA TRP A 605 24.02 22.01 20.65
C TRP A 605 23.34 20.86 19.87
N SER A 606 22.74 21.10 18.71
CA SER A 606 22.28 19.98 17.85
C SER A 606 23.10 19.91 16.57
N PRO A 607 24.07 18.97 16.42
CA PRO A 607 24.72 18.76 15.15
C PRO A 607 23.66 18.37 14.11
N PRO A 608 23.65 18.98 12.91
CA PRO A 608 22.72 18.59 11.86
C PRO A 608 23.06 17.16 11.44
N THR A 609 22.24 16.19 11.81
CA THR A 609 22.29 14.86 11.23
C THR A 609 21.78 14.96 9.79
N PRO A 610 22.61 14.72 8.76
CA PRO A 610 22.14 14.70 7.39
C PRO A 610 21.28 13.45 7.20
N HIS A 611 19.96 13.58 7.41
CA HIS A 611 19.04 12.55 6.96
C HIS A 611 18.96 12.65 5.44
N PRO A 612 19.29 11.59 4.68
CA PRO A 612 19.09 11.59 3.24
C PRO A 612 17.62 11.87 2.97
N MET A 613 17.33 12.86 2.12
CA MET A 613 15.95 13.21 1.75
C MET A 613 15.25 11.94 1.24
N PRO A 614 14.18 11.48 1.89
CA PRO A 614 13.46 10.30 1.41
C PRO A 614 12.92 10.57 0.00
N GLY A 615 13.03 9.59 -0.90
CA GLY A 615 12.60 9.75 -2.31
C GLY A 615 11.14 10.20 -2.51
N TRP A 616 10.27 10.00 -1.51
CA TRP A 616 8.89 10.49 -1.53
C TRP A 616 8.78 12.03 -1.52
N TRP A 617 9.79 12.76 -1.02
CA TRP A 617 9.81 14.23 -1.03
C TRP A 617 9.85 14.81 -2.46
N MET A 618 10.65 14.19 -3.33
CA MET A 618 10.72 14.56 -4.75
C MET A 618 9.39 14.29 -5.45
N VAL A 619 8.73 13.18 -5.12
CA VAL A 619 7.42 12.82 -5.69
C VAL A 619 6.34 13.80 -5.22
N LEU A 620 6.25 14.12 -3.93
CA LEU A 620 5.31 15.12 -3.43
C LEU A 620 5.55 16.49 -4.05
N SER A 621 6.81 16.87 -4.27
CA SER A 621 7.18 18.15 -4.90
C SER A 621 6.83 18.19 -6.39
N ALA A 622 7.10 17.11 -7.13
CA ALA A 622 6.72 16.98 -8.53
C ALA A 622 5.18 16.97 -8.70
N MET A 623 4.46 16.27 -7.82
CA MET A 623 3.01 16.27 -7.81
C MET A 623 2.43 17.62 -7.40
N ALA A 624 3.06 18.32 -6.45
CA ALA A 624 2.68 19.68 -6.08
C ALA A 624 2.88 20.65 -7.25
N LEU A 625 3.96 20.51 -8.02
CA LEU A 625 4.20 21.25 -9.25
C LEU A 625 3.18 20.92 -10.35
N LEU A 626 2.84 19.64 -10.56
CA LEU A 626 1.80 19.24 -11.51
C LEU A 626 0.41 19.75 -11.10
N GLY A 627 0.07 19.67 -9.82
CA GLY A 627 -1.16 20.24 -9.26
C GLY A 627 -1.18 21.77 -9.34
N ALA A 628 -0.02 22.40 -9.20
CA ALA A 628 0.15 23.84 -9.34
C ALA A 628 -0.18 24.35 -10.74
N LEU A 629 0.24 23.64 -11.79
CA LEU A 629 -0.03 23.97 -13.19
C LEU A 629 -1.53 24.07 -13.53
N VAL A 630 -2.39 23.43 -12.74
CA VAL A 630 -3.86 23.45 -12.88
C VAL A 630 -4.58 24.16 -11.72
N SER A 631 -3.84 24.79 -10.81
CA SER A 631 -4.37 25.47 -9.62
C SER A 631 -4.49 26.99 -9.80
N THR A 632 -5.20 27.67 -8.90
CA THR A 632 -5.21 29.14 -8.89
C THR A 632 -3.87 29.68 -8.35
N PRO A 633 -3.41 30.88 -8.76
CA PRO A 633 -2.15 31.48 -8.30
C PRO A 633 -2.00 31.55 -6.77
N ARG A 634 -3.13 31.65 -6.04
CA ARG A 634 -3.16 31.64 -4.57
C ARG A 634 -2.86 30.28 -3.96
N THR A 635 -3.45 29.22 -4.53
CA THR A 635 -3.19 27.85 -4.07
C THR A 635 -1.73 27.48 -4.35
N PHE A 636 -1.20 27.94 -5.48
CA PHE A 636 0.21 27.81 -5.82
C PHE A 636 1.11 28.54 -4.84
N GLY A 637 0.88 29.84 -4.60
CA GLY A 637 1.71 30.63 -3.66
C GLY A 637 1.73 30.07 -2.24
N LEU A 638 0.59 29.57 -1.75
CA LEU A 638 0.50 28.93 -0.44
C LEU A 638 1.27 27.60 -0.40
N ALA A 639 1.08 26.75 -1.41
CA ALA A 639 1.77 25.47 -1.50
C ALA A 639 3.29 25.62 -1.70
N PHE A 640 3.69 26.63 -2.47
CA PHE A 640 5.09 26.95 -2.74
C PHE A 640 5.80 27.46 -1.49
N VAL A 641 5.17 28.35 -0.70
CA VAL A 641 5.75 28.84 0.56
C VAL A 641 5.83 27.72 1.61
N LEU A 642 4.81 26.87 1.71
CA LEU A 642 4.86 25.71 2.59
C LEU A 642 5.89 24.67 2.13
N GLY A 643 6.03 24.47 0.81
CA GLY A 643 7.05 23.62 0.20
C GLY A 643 8.46 24.13 0.45
N LEU A 644 8.72 25.43 0.25
CA LEU A 644 10.01 26.06 0.56
C LEU A 644 10.37 25.97 2.06
N GLY A 645 9.39 26.15 2.95
CA GLY A 645 9.59 25.97 4.39
C GLY A 645 9.96 24.55 4.78
N ALA A 646 9.54 23.55 3.99
CA ALA A 646 9.92 22.16 4.15
C ALA A 646 11.37 21.87 3.69
N PHE A 647 11.94 22.69 2.80
CA PHE A 647 13.33 22.55 2.33
C PHE A 647 14.38 23.23 3.23
N TRP A 648 13.99 23.76 4.41
CA TRP A 648 14.90 24.52 5.27
C TRP A 648 15.85 23.62 6.08
N PRO A 649 17.18 23.85 6.05
CA PRO A 649 18.14 23.10 6.85
C PRO A 649 17.84 23.26 8.36
N GLY A 650 17.52 22.15 9.03
CA GLY A 650 17.21 22.11 10.47
C GLY A 650 15.71 22.08 10.84
N ALA A 651 14.80 22.14 9.85
CA ALA A 651 13.38 21.94 10.11
C ALA A 651 13.07 20.44 10.34
N ARG A 652 12.87 20.02 11.60
CA ARG A 652 12.17 18.77 11.94
C ARG A 652 10.67 18.99 11.74
N LEU A 653 10.25 19.10 10.48
CA LEU A 653 8.87 19.43 10.13
C LEU A 653 8.35 18.48 9.06
N ASP A 654 8.47 17.17 9.34
CA ASP A 654 8.00 16.09 8.47
C ASP A 654 6.48 16.21 8.16
N LEU A 655 5.75 16.96 8.99
CA LEU A 655 4.32 17.27 8.84
C LEU A 655 4.02 18.33 7.75
N ILE A 656 4.92 19.26 7.44
CA ILE A 656 4.62 20.39 6.51
C ILE A 656 4.55 19.98 5.02
N PRO A 657 5.49 19.20 4.46
CA PRO A 657 5.45 18.81 3.04
C PRO A 657 4.18 18.02 2.68
N PRO A 658 3.70 17.06 3.49
CA PRO A 658 2.42 16.39 3.27
C PRO A 658 1.24 17.37 3.33
N ALA A 659 1.23 18.36 4.22
CA ALA A 659 0.19 19.40 4.24
C ALA A 659 0.21 20.28 2.98
N ALA A 660 1.39 20.58 2.42
CA ALA A 660 1.53 21.29 1.15
C ALA A 660 1.05 20.45 -0.04
N PHE A 661 1.38 19.16 -0.05
CA PHE A 661 0.88 18.19 -1.03
C PHE A 661 -0.66 18.07 -0.99
N VAL A 662 -1.24 17.99 0.20
CA VAL A 662 -2.69 17.98 0.41
C VAL A 662 -3.38 19.16 -0.27
N LEU A 663 -2.80 20.36 -0.13
CA LEU A 663 -3.35 21.60 -0.70
C LEU A 663 -3.24 21.64 -2.24
N THR A 664 -2.26 20.94 -2.83
CA THR A 664 -2.04 20.86 -4.29
C THR A 664 -2.70 19.66 -4.96
N ALA A 665 -2.98 18.58 -4.22
CA ALA A 665 -3.73 17.42 -4.70
C ALA A 665 -5.21 17.73 -4.94
N ALA A 666 -5.80 18.69 -4.22
CA ALA A 666 -7.20 19.07 -4.38
C ALA A 666 -7.57 19.53 -5.82
N PRO A 667 -6.77 20.39 -6.50
CA PRO A 667 -6.90 20.67 -7.92
C PRO A 667 -6.86 19.43 -8.83
N LEU A 668 -5.89 18.54 -8.64
CA LEU A 668 -5.74 17.31 -9.44
C LEU A 668 -6.96 16.40 -9.30
N VAL A 669 -7.46 16.25 -8.07
CA VAL A 669 -8.68 15.51 -7.76
C VAL A 669 -9.88 16.15 -8.45
N ARG A 670 -9.98 17.48 -8.50
CA ARG A 670 -11.05 18.20 -9.18
C ARG A 670 -11.00 18.01 -10.69
N GLU A 671 -9.83 18.12 -11.32
CA GLU A 671 -9.71 17.90 -12.77
C GLU A 671 -10.01 16.44 -13.11
N SER A 672 -9.59 15.49 -12.28
CA SER A 672 -10.00 14.09 -12.39
C SER A 672 -11.52 13.95 -12.31
N ALA A 673 -12.17 14.65 -11.37
CA ALA A 673 -13.63 14.66 -11.24
C ALA A 673 -14.33 15.20 -12.50
N ARG A 674 -13.80 16.27 -13.08
CA ARG A 674 -14.30 16.89 -14.33
C ARG A 674 -14.10 15.96 -15.53
N TRP A 675 -12.97 15.28 -15.60
CA TRP A 675 -12.73 14.26 -16.62
C TRP A 675 -13.71 13.09 -16.45
N ALA A 676 -13.97 12.65 -15.21
CA ALA A 676 -14.98 11.63 -14.89
C ALA A 676 -16.38 12.00 -15.37
N SER A 677 -16.79 13.25 -15.16
CA SER A 677 -18.13 13.70 -15.57
C SER A 677 -18.24 13.72 -17.09
N ARG A 678 -17.23 14.24 -17.79
CA ARG A 678 -17.16 14.20 -19.26
C ARG A 678 -17.15 12.76 -19.78
N TRP A 679 -16.45 11.85 -19.11
CA TRP A 679 -16.43 10.43 -19.45
C TRP A 679 -17.79 9.75 -19.37
N ARG A 680 -18.72 10.25 -18.56
CA ARG A 680 -20.09 9.70 -18.54
C ARG A 680 -20.95 10.21 -19.67
N GLU A 681 -20.66 11.41 -20.13
CA GLU A 681 -21.25 12.01 -21.31
C GLU A 681 -20.73 11.36 -22.59
N THR A 682 -19.57 10.69 -22.56
CA THR A 682 -19.08 9.92 -23.71
C THR A 682 -19.97 8.72 -24.01
N SER A 683 -20.15 8.49 -25.32
CA SER A 683 -20.94 7.37 -25.83
C SER A 683 -20.42 6.04 -25.30
N LYS A 684 -21.30 5.03 -25.19
CA LYS A 684 -20.89 3.66 -24.82
C LYS A 684 -19.76 3.14 -25.72
N ARG A 685 -19.82 3.46 -27.02
CA ARG A 685 -18.80 3.10 -28.01
C ARG A 685 -17.45 3.72 -27.68
N ALA A 686 -17.40 5.02 -27.36
CA ALA A 686 -16.16 5.69 -26.97
C ALA A 686 -15.54 5.07 -25.72
N ARG A 687 -16.36 4.77 -24.70
CA ARG A 687 -15.86 4.12 -23.48
C ARG A 687 -15.28 2.73 -23.73
N VAL A 688 -15.95 1.92 -24.56
CA VAL A 688 -15.44 0.60 -24.96
C VAL A 688 -14.16 0.76 -25.77
N ALA A 689 -14.12 1.67 -26.74
CA ALA A 689 -12.95 1.95 -27.56
C ALA A 689 -11.74 2.36 -26.71
N SER A 690 -11.93 3.18 -25.67
CA SER A 690 -10.84 3.56 -24.79
C SER A 690 -10.35 2.43 -23.89
N VAL A 691 -11.24 1.55 -23.38
CA VAL A 691 -10.82 0.36 -22.64
C VAL A 691 -10.01 -0.57 -23.56
N LEU A 692 -10.46 -0.76 -24.80
CA LEU A 692 -9.72 -1.52 -25.81
C LEU A 692 -8.38 -0.85 -26.13
N ALA A 693 -8.33 0.48 -26.26
CA ALA A 693 -7.09 1.21 -26.49
C ALA A 693 -6.08 1.04 -25.35
N ILE A 694 -6.53 1.04 -24.09
CA ILE A 694 -5.67 0.75 -22.94
C ILE A 694 -5.15 -0.70 -23.02
N ALA A 695 -6.01 -1.67 -23.35
CA ALA A 695 -5.59 -3.05 -23.50
C ALA A 695 -4.56 -3.23 -24.63
N VAL A 696 -4.80 -2.61 -25.79
CA VAL A 696 -3.87 -2.60 -26.92
C VAL A 696 -2.54 -1.92 -26.53
N ALA A 697 -2.59 -0.81 -25.80
CA ALA A 697 -1.39 -0.14 -25.31
C ALA A 697 -0.58 -1.04 -24.36
N LEU A 698 -1.23 -1.74 -23.43
CA LEU A 698 -0.54 -2.70 -22.54
C LEU A 698 0.13 -3.83 -23.33
N VAL A 699 -0.59 -4.39 -24.32
CA VAL A 699 -0.04 -5.45 -25.20
C VAL A 699 1.16 -4.92 -25.99
N ALA A 700 1.03 -3.74 -26.62
CA ALA A 700 2.09 -3.13 -27.41
C ALA A 700 3.33 -2.79 -26.57
N THR A 701 3.15 -2.20 -25.38
CA THR A 701 4.23 -1.87 -24.45
C THR A 701 5.01 -3.11 -24.03
N GLY A 702 4.35 -4.24 -23.78
CA GLY A 702 5.05 -5.48 -23.43
C GLY A 702 5.62 -6.25 -24.61
N ALA A 703 5.02 -6.11 -25.81
CA ALA A 703 5.49 -6.76 -27.02
C ALA A 703 6.78 -6.10 -27.54
N TRP A 704 6.91 -4.78 -27.42
CA TRP A 704 8.05 -4.05 -27.97
C TRP A 704 9.42 -4.52 -27.40
N PRO A 705 9.66 -4.55 -26.08
CA PRO A 705 10.91 -5.05 -25.51
C PRO A 705 11.17 -6.52 -25.89
N ARG A 706 10.14 -7.36 -25.90
CA ARG A 706 10.28 -8.79 -26.22
C ARG A 706 10.60 -9.04 -27.69
N LEU A 707 10.03 -8.25 -28.61
CA LEU A 707 10.37 -8.31 -30.03
C LEU A 707 11.80 -7.80 -30.27
N ALA A 708 12.21 -6.75 -29.58
CA ALA A 708 13.59 -6.28 -29.59
C ALA A 708 14.55 -7.38 -29.07
N GLU A 709 14.25 -7.96 -27.91
CA GLU A 709 15.02 -9.05 -27.30
C GLU A 709 15.01 -10.35 -28.13
N ALA A 710 13.90 -10.69 -28.80
CA ALA A 710 13.83 -11.86 -29.68
C ALA A 710 14.76 -11.73 -30.89
N GLY A 711 15.00 -10.48 -31.32
CA GLY A 711 15.99 -10.16 -32.35
C GLY A 711 17.43 -10.16 -31.86
N GLU A 712 17.67 -10.03 -30.55
CA GLU A 712 19.01 -9.99 -29.97
C GLU A 712 19.50 -11.38 -29.53
N PRO A 713 20.82 -11.65 -29.63
CA PRO A 713 21.40 -12.84 -29.01
C PRO A 713 21.15 -12.87 -27.49
N LEU A 714 21.02 -14.07 -26.93
CA LEU A 714 20.80 -14.23 -25.50
C LEU A 714 21.94 -13.57 -24.70
N ARG A 715 21.58 -12.64 -23.81
CA ARG A 715 22.47 -12.07 -22.81
C ARG A 715 22.26 -12.71 -21.45
N LEU A 716 23.34 -13.19 -20.82
CA LEU A 716 23.29 -13.95 -19.57
C LEU A 716 22.76 -13.10 -18.40
N ALA A 717 23.19 -11.83 -18.28
CA ALA A 717 22.78 -10.96 -17.18
C ALA A 717 21.48 -10.16 -17.50
N THR A 718 20.48 -10.83 -18.05
CA THR A 718 19.15 -10.25 -18.33
C THR A 718 18.04 -11.09 -17.70
N TYR A 719 16.82 -10.57 -17.61
CA TYR A 719 15.66 -11.34 -17.14
C TYR A 719 15.51 -12.65 -17.93
N ARG A 720 15.60 -12.57 -19.28
CA ARG A 720 15.53 -13.73 -20.17
C ARG A 720 16.68 -14.71 -19.92
N GLY A 721 17.90 -14.19 -19.76
CA GLY A 721 19.08 -14.97 -19.40
C GLY A 721 18.88 -15.72 -18.08
N LEU A 722 18.57 -15.01 -16.99
CA LEU A 722 18.33 -15.62 -15.70
C LEU A 722 17.22 -16.68 -15.73
N ARG A 723 16.09 -16.37 -16.40
CA ARG A 723 14.91 -17.24 -16.43
C ARG A 723 15.11 -18.54 -17.21
N SER A 724 15.92 -18.49 -18.27
CA SER A 724 16.28 -19.66 -19.08
C SER A 724 17.46 -20.45 -18.50
N ALA A 725 18.13 -19.92 -17.47
CA ALA A 725 19.23 -20.60 -16.81
C ALA A 725 18.73 -21.82 -16.02
N LYS A 726 19.40 -22.96 -16.19
CA LYS A 726 19.30 -24.12 -15.31
C LYS A 726 20.46 -24.10 -14.33
N VAL A 727 20.16 -24.00 -13.04
CA VAL A 727 21.17 -23.87 -11.99
C VAL A 727 21.28 -25.18 -11.21
N LYS A 728 22.52 -25.61 -10.95
CA LYS A 728 22.82 -26.75 -10.09
C LYS A 728 23.94 -26.41 -9.09
N LEU A 729 23.84 -26.98 -7.89
CA LEU A 729 24.91 -27.02 -6.89
C LEU A 729 25.35 -28.47 -6.69
N GLY A 730 26.52 -28.81 -7.26
CA GLY A 730 26.87 -30.20 -7.51
C GLY A 730 25.82 -30.84 -8.44
N GLU A 731 25.19 -31.91 -7.96
CA GLU A 731 24.09 -32.58 -8.68
C GLU A 731 22.69 -32.08 -8.24
N THR A 732 22.61 -31.21 -7.23
CA THR A 732 21.33 -30.72 -6.73
C THR A 732 20.80 -29.60 -7.62
N PRO A 733 19.62 -29.74 -8.25
CA PRO A 733 19.00 -28.67 -9.02
C PRO A 733 18.52 -27.54 -8.10
N CYS A 734 18.55 -26.33 -8.65
CA CYS A 734 18.05 -25.11 -8.00
C CYS A 734 16.91 -24.57 -8.87
N ASP A 735 15.71 -25.08 -8.63
CA ASP A 735 14.54 -24.91 -9.49
C ASP A 735 13.45 -24.04 -8.85
N PHE A 736 13.80 -23.30 -7.79
CA PHE A 736 12.99 -22.22 -7.25
C PHE A 736 13.61 -20.86 -7.62
N LEU A 737 13.01 -20.17 -8.60
CA LEU A 737 13.36 -18.79 -8.89
C LEU A 737 12.65 -17.87 -7.89
N ASN A 738 13.40 -17.35 -6.94
CA ASN A 738 12.91 -16.37 -5.99
C ASN A 738 12.86 -14.99 -6.64
N TRP A 739 11.70 -14.65 -7.21
CA TRP A 739 11.43 -13.38 -7.89
C TRP A 739 11.71 -12.12 -7.05
N GLN A 740 11.62 -12.22 -5.72
CA GLN A 740 11.90 -11.10 -4.82
C GLN A 740 13.35 -10.64 -4.95
N HIS A 741 14.27 -11.58 -5.11
CA HIS A 741 15.70 -11.29 -5.24
C HIS A 741 16.22 -11.52 -6.64
N MET A 742 15.38 -12.06 -7.54
CA MET A 742 15.76 -12.48 -8.89
C MET A 742 16.95 -13.46 -8.83
N VAL A 743 16.85 -14.47 -7.95
CA VAL A 743 17.88 -15.50 -7.75
C VAL A 743 17.28 -16.89 -7.71
N TRP A 744 18.01 -17.88 -8.22
CA TRP A 744 17.73 -19.29 -8.10
C TRP A 744 18.20 -19.79 -6.74
N GLU A 745 17.26 -20.29 -5.96
CA GLU A 745 17.50 -20.83 -4.63
C GLU A 745 17.80 -22.33 -4.71
N CYS A 746 18.97 -22.73 -4.23
CA CYS A 746 19.33 -24.12 -4.06
C CYS A 746 19.00 -24.56 -2.63
N SER A 747 17.71 -24.60 -2.31
CA SER A 747 17.16 -25.50 -1.29
C SER A 747 17.99 -25.64 -0.01
N THR A 748 18.14 -24.54 0.73
CA THR A 748 18.89 -24.40 2.01
C THR A 748 20.40 -24.65 1.97
N LYS A 749 20.96 -25.12 0.84
CA LYS A 749 22.42 -25.20 0.66
C LYS A 749 23.06 -23.82 0.50
N ASP A 750 22.28 -22.86 0.02
CA ASP A 750 22.69 -21.46 -0.06
C ASP A 750 22.42 -20.75 1.27
N ARG A 751 23.44 -20.07 1.81
CA ARG A 751 23.31 -19.21 2.99
C ARG A 751 22.98 -17.79 2.55
N GLY A 752 21.70 -17.43 2.70
CA GLY A 752 21.18 -16.10 2.36
C GLY A 752 21.22 -15.79 0.87
N VAL A 753 20.78 -14.59 0.51
CA VAL A 753 20.64 -14.14 -0.89
C VAL A 753 22.00 -14.08 -1.62
N PHE A 754 23.10 -13.86 -0.90
CA PHE A 754 24.45 -13.86 -1.45
C PHE A 754 24.93 -15.24 -1.91
N GLY A 755 24.33 -16.31 -1.39
CA GLY A 755 24.67 -17.69 -1.76
C GLY A 755 23.96 -18.19 -3.02
N MET A 756 23.05 -17.41 -3.58
CA MET A 756 22.17 -17.83 -4.67
C MET A 756 22.63 -17.26 -6.02
N VAL A 757 22.38 -18.01 -7.11
CA VAL A 757 22.71 -17.56 -8.47
C VAL A 757 21.64 -16.60 -8.96
N GLY A 758 21.98 -15.38 -9.36
CA GLY A 758 20.97 -14.52 -9.98
C GLY A 758 21.36 -13.08 -10.24
N LEU A 759 20.35 -12.27 -10.57
CA LEU A 759 20.47 -10.83 -10.81
C LEU A 759 20.09 -10.10 -9.52
N PRO A 760 21.05 -9.71 -8.67
CA PRO A 760 20.68 -9.27 -7.33
C PRO A 760 20.06 -7.87 -7.38
N VAL A 761 18.73 -7.81 -7.33
CA VAL A 761 17.96 -6.55 -7.36
C VAL A 761 17.95 -5.80 -6.03
N SER A 762 18.11 -6.51 -4.91
CA SER A 762 18.13 -5.92 -3.57
C SER A 762 19.54 -5.55 -3.10
N LEU A 763 20.57 -6.20 -3.64
CA LEU A 763 21.96 -6.09 -3.21
C LEU A 763 22.88 -6.12 -4.44
N PRO A 764 23.05 -4.99 -5.14
CA PRO A 764 23.75 -4.97 -6.42
C PRO A 764 25.15 -5.54 -6.28
N VAL A 765 25.67 -6.14 -7.35
CA VAL A 765 27.07 -6.57 -7.41
C VAL A 765 27.93 -5.31 -7.39
N LEU A 766 28.84 -5.19 -6.42
CA LEU A 766 29.79 -4.09 -6.36
C LEU A 766 31.12 -4.51 -7.00
N VAL A 767 31.61 -3.70 -7.92
CA VAL A 767 32.94 -3.84 -8.53
C VAL A 767 33.58 -2.46 -8.55
N ALA A 768 34.69 -2.31 -7.82
CA ALA A 768 35.30 -1.00 -7.52
C ALA A 768 34.34 -0.04 -6.82
N SER A 769 33.55 -0.57 -5.88
CA SER A 769 32.50 0.13 -5.12
C SER A 769 31.37 0.70 -5.97
N GLU A 770 31.30 0.34 -7.27
CA GLU A 770 30.22 0.73 -8.17
C GLU A 770 29.26 -0.44 -8.41
N PRO A 771 27.93 -0.21 -8.37
CA PRO A 771 26.96 -1.22 -8.71
C PRO A 771 27.05 -1.60 -10.20
N ARG A 772 27.07 -2.90 -10.49
CA ARG A 772 27.11 -3.46 -11.84
C ARG A 772 25.93 -4.40 -12.08
N GLU A 773 25.36 -4.33 -13.29
CA GLU A 773 24.35 -5.27 -13.78
C GLU A 773 25.03 -6.55 -14.27
N LEU A 774 25.39 -7.42 -13.34
CA LEU A 774 26.02 -8.72 -13.60
C LEU A 774 25.25 -9.84 -12.88
N LEU A 775 25.18 -11.01 -13.50
CA LEU A 775 24.66 -12.24 -12.92
C LEU A 775 25.67 -12.77 -11.89
N ARG A 776 25.30 -12.78 -10.61
CA ARG A 776 26.11 -13.35 -9.53
C ARG A 776 26.05 -14.88 -9.58
N ILE A 777 27.20 -15.53 -9.56
CA ILE A 777 27.36 -16.98 -9.46
C ILE A 777 28.26 -17.27 -8.25
N PRO A 778 27.68 -17.59 -7.08
CA PRO A 778 28.44 -17.91 -5.87
C PRO A 778 28.64 -19.42 -5.69
N ASN A 779 29.73 -19.80 -5.01
CA ASN A 779 30.03 -21.15 -4.60
C ASN A 779 30.53 -21.18 -3.14
N GLN A 780 29.62 -21.39 -2.20
CA GLN A 780 29.91 -21.29 -0.76
C GLN A 780 30.50 -22.57 -0.14
N GLY A 781 30.62 -23.66 -0.90
CA GLY A 781 30.92 -24.99 -0.35
C GLY A 781 31.98 -25.76 -1.15
N PRO A 782 32.18 -27.05 -0.83
CA PRO A 782 33.09 -27.93 -1.57
C PRO A 782 32.54 -28.36 -2.94
N TRP A 783 31.27 -28.06 -3.23
CA TRP A 783 30.63 -28.40 -4.50
C TRP A 783 31.05 -27.44 -5.60
N SER A 784 30.68 -27.73 -6.85
CA SER A 784 30.78 -26.75 -7.95
C SER A 784 29.40 -26.18 -8.24
N ARG A 785 29.35 -24.90 -8.62
CA ARG A 785 28.11 -24.27 -9.10
C ARG A 785 28.09 -24.34 -10.62
N ARG A 786 27.00 -24.83 -11.20
CA ARG A 786 26.80 -24.92 -12.64
C ARG A 786 25.59 -24.11 -13.05
N VAL A 787 25.74 -23.30 -14.09
CA VAL A 787 24.66 -22.54 -14.72
C VAL A 787 24.68 -22.85 -16.20
N THR A 788 23.59 -23.41 -16.72
CA THR A 788 23.49 -23.86 -18.11
C THR A 788 22.35 -23.13 -18.81
N TRP A 789 22.61 -22.68 -20.03
CA TRP A 789 21.60 -22.19 -20.97
C TRP A 789 21.58 -23.13 -22.16
N GLU A 790 20.44 -23.77 -22.38
CA GLU A 790 20.28 -24.77 -23.45
C GLU A 790 19.81 -24.12 -24.74
N ASP A 791 20.11 -24.77 -25.87
CA ASP A 791 19.60 -24.41 -27.20
C ASP A 791 19.86 -22.94 -27.62
N VAL A 792 21.01 -22.38 -27.24
CA VAL A 792 21.39 -20.99 -27.56
C VAL A 792 21.92 -20.91 -29.00
N PRO A 793 21.35 -20.07 -29.89
CA PRO A 793 21.88 -19.91 -31.25
C PRO A 793 23.28 -19.28 -31.23
N ALA A 794 24.26 -19.99 -31.77
CA ALA A 794 25.65 -19.54 -31.79
C ALA A 794 25.96 -18.59 -32.95
N THR A 795 26.77 -17.57 -32.67
CA THR A 795 27.39 -16.68 -33.66
C THR A 795 28.91 -16.91 -33.69
N GLU A 796 29.65 -16.09 -34.46
CA GLU A 796 31.10 -16.25 -34.63
C GLU A 796 31.91 -16.01 -33.36
N SER A 797 31.36 -15.27 -32.40
CA SER A 797 32.07 -15.03 -31.14
C SER A 797 31.11 -14.86 -29.98
N PHE A 798 31.49 -15.45 -28.86
CA PHE A 798 30.88 -15.23 -27.56
C PHE A 798 31.74 -14.28 -26.73
N VAL A 799 31.14 -13.22 -26.19
CA VAL A 799 31.83 -12.28 -25.30
C VAL A 799 31.34 -12.51 -23.88
N LEU A 800 32.26 -12.77 -22.96
CA LEU A 800 32.02 -12.90 -21.54
C LEU A 800 32.65 -11.74 -20.79
N ARG A 801 31.83 -10.91 -20.17
CA ARG A 801 32.24 -9.90 -19.19
C ARG A 801 32.16 -10.52 -17.81
N TRP A 802 33.22 -10.44 -17.02
CA TRP A 802 33.21 -11.03 -15.69
C TRP A 802 34.04 -10.22 -14.70
N ALA A 803 33.69 -10.32 -13.42
CA ALA A 803 34.38 -9.66 -12.32
C ALA A 803 34.28 -10.49 -11.05
N VAL A 804 35.23 -10.32 -10.14
CA VAL A 804 35.11 -10.81 -8.76
C VAL A 804 34.54 -9.65 -7.93
N PRO A 805 33.35 -9.80 -7.31
CA PRO A 805 32.74 -8.73 -6.53
C PRO A 805 33.62 -8.31 -5.34
N ASP A 806 33.49 -7.05 -4.90
CA ASP A 806 34.34 -6.49 -3.84
C ASP A 806 34.17 -7.20 -2.49
N GLU A 807 32.98 -7.78 -2.24
CA GLU A 807 32.59 -8.37 -0.96
C GLU A 807 33.10 -9.82 -0.71
N VAL A 808 33.88 -10.41 -1.62
CA VAL A 808 34.17 -11.86 -1.63
C VAL A 808 35.64 -12.16 -1.91
N GLN A 809 36.14 -13.29 -1.41
CA GLN A 809 37.49 -13.78 -1.70
C GLN A 809 37.42 -14.89 -2.77
N ALA A 810 38.22 -14.79 -3.82
CA ALA A 810 38.28 -15.79 -4.90
C ALA A 810 39.63 -16.54 -4.92
N ARG A 811 40.11 -17.05 -3.78
CA ARG A 811 41.41 -17.74 -3.72
C ARG A 811 41.37 -19.08 -4.47
N GLY A 812 42.13 -19.18 -5.56
CA GLY A 812 42.30 -20.42 -6.33
C GLY A 812 41.02 -20.90 -7.01
N ALA A 813 40.08 -19.98 -7.29
CA ALA A 813 38.83 -20.30 -7.96
C ALA A 813 39.00 -20.26 -9.48
N VAL A 814 38.28 -21.15 -10.17
CA VAL A 814 38.33 -21.27 -11.63
C VAL A 814 36.91 -21.24 -12.17
N LEU A 815 36.65 -20.34 -13.13
CA LEU A 815 35.44 -20.33 -13.92
C LEU A 815 35.69 -21.07 -15.23
N LYS A 816 35.04 -22.23 -15.42
CA LYS A 816 35.04 -22.95 -16.69
C LYS A 816 33.83 -22.52 -17.51
N VAL A 817 34.09 -22.12 -18.75
CA VAL A 817 33.09 -21.70 -19.73
C VAL A 817 33.10 -22.69 -20.87
N ARG A 818 32.00 -23.43 -21.02
CA ARG A 818 31.81 -24.38 -22.12
C ARG A 818 30.70 -23.87 -23.05
N ILE A 819 30.98 -23.85 -24.35
CA ILE A 819 30.05 -23.43 -25.40
C ILE A 819 30.07 -24.53 -26.46
N GLY A 820 29.08 -25.43 -26.43
CA GLY A 820 29.13 -26.65 -27.22
C GLY A 820 30.37 -27.50 -26.89
N ASP A 821 31.25 -27.69 -27.87
CA ASP A 821 32.52 -28.42 -27.76
C ASP A 821 33.73 -27.52 -27.42
N VAL A 822 33.55 -26.20 -27.36
CA VAL A 822 34.60 -25.24 -27.01
C VAL A 822 34.62 -25.04 -25.49
N GLU A 823 35.78 -25.25 -24.85
CA GLU A 823 35.96 -25.02 -23.41
C GLU A 823 37.09 -24.01 -23.13
N ARG A 824 36.85 -23.10 -22.19
CA ARG A 824 37.82 -22.12 -21.69
C ARG A 824 37.80 -22.12 -20.16
N SER A 825 38.99 -22.11 -19.56
CA SER A 825 39.15 -22.00 -18.10
C SER A 825 39.75 -20.64 -17.75
N LEU A 826 39.12 -19.93 -16.82
CA LEU A 826 39.51 -18.60 -16.37
C LEU A 826 39.85 -18.67 -14.89
N GLU A 827 41.11 -18.40 -14.54
CA GLU A 827 41.52 -18.26 -13.14
C GLU A 827 41.00 -16.91 -12.59
N LEU A 828 40.31 -16.95 -11.46
CA LEU A 828 39.74 -15.75 -10.85
C LEU A 828 40.80 -15.07 -9.96
N PRO A 829 41.12 -13.78 -10.19
CA PRO A 829 42.02 -13.03 -9.32
C PRO A 829 41.35 -12.72 -7.98
N GLN A 830 42.09 -12.10 -7.06
CA GLN A 830 41.43 -11.38 -5.96
C GLN A 830 40.61 -10.21 -6.52
N PRO A 831 39.62 -9.68 -5.78
CA PRO A 831 38.89 -8.49 -6.21
C PRO A 831 39.86 -7.36 -6.55
N ASP A 832 39.90 -6.96 -7.82
CA ASP A 832 40.80 -5.92 -8.35
C ASP A 832 40.03 -4.67 -8.83
N GLY A 833 38.70 -4.68 -8.64
CA GLY A 833 37.80 -3.62 -9.06
C GLY A 833 37.59 -3.52 -10.57
N ARG A 834 37.99 -4.53 -11.37
CA ARG A 834 37.89 -4.49 -12.83
C ARG A 834 36.82 -5.45 -13.35
N VAL A 835 36.21 -5.06 -14.47
CA VAL A 835 35.39 -5.95 -15.28
C VAL A 835 36.26 -6.44 -16.43
N HIS A 836 36.64 -7.71 -16.37
CA HIS A 836 37.39 -8.38 -17.43
C HIS A 836 36.47 -8.72 -18.60
N VAL A 837 37.04 -8.78 -19.80
CA VAL A 837 36.32 -9.14 -21.02
C VAL A 837 37.09 -10.25 -21.71
N GLU A 838 36.46 -11.40 -21.83
CA GLU A 838 36.96 -12.57 -22.54
C GLU A 838 36.18 -12.75 -23.83
N ARG A 839 36.89 -12.92 -24.95
CA ARG A 839 36.27 -13.19 -26.25
C ARG A 839 36.63 -14.61 -26.69
N ILE A 840 35.60 -15.44 -26.79
CA ILE A 840 35.72 -16.84 -27.19
C ILE A 840 35.32 -16.95 -28.66
N ASP A 841 36.23 -17.46 -29.49
CA ASP A 841 35.95 -17.77 -30.89
C ASP A 841 35.00 -18.98 -30.96
N THR A 842 33.84 -18.76 -31.58
CA THR A 842 32.79 -19.75 -31.77
C THR A 842 32.42 -19.88 -33.25
N SER A 843 33.33 -19.47 -34.14
CA SER A 843 33.15 -19.53 -35.60
C SER A 843 32.78 -20.93 -36.12
N THR A 844 33.29 -21.99 -35.49
CA THR A 844 32.97 -23.40 -35.82
C THR A 844 31.54 -23.81 -35.43
N LEU A 845 30.85 -23.00 -34.62
CA LEU A 845 29.51 -23.28 -34.10
C LEU A 845 28.42 -22.45 -34.80
N VAL A 846 28.78 -21.54 -35.70
CA VAL A 846 27.84 -20.66 -36.40
C VAL A 846 26.72 -21.46 -37.06
N GLY A 847 25.47 -21.04 -36.83
CA GLY A 847 24.28 -21.67 -37.38
C GLY A 847 23.80 -22.91 -36.61
N ARG A 848 24.50 -23.31 -35.54
CA ARG A 848 24.07 -24.38 -34.61
C ARG A 848 23.40 -23.75 -33.38
N THR A 849 22.50 -24.51 -32.75
CA THR A 849 22.10 -24.28 -31.36
C THR A 849 23.06 -25.05 -30.45
N VAL A 850 23.55 -24.40 -29.41
CA VAL A 850 24.54 -24.96 -28.48
C VAL A 850 24.16 -24.68 -27.05
N ASP A 851 24.62 -25.53 -26.14
CA ASP A 851 24.52 -25.27 -24.71
C ASP A 851 25.69 -24.37 -24.28
N VAL A 852 25.38 -23.36 -23.47
CA VAL A 852 26.36 -22.52 -22.77
C VAL A 852 26.36 -22.93 -21.31
N GLU A 853 27.48 -23.42 -20.79
CA GLU A 853 27.65 -23.82 -19.40
C GLU A 853 28.74 -22.98 -18.73
N LEU A 854 28.40 -22.38 -17.59
CA LEU A 854 29.34 -21.77 -16.66
C LEU A 854 29.46 -22.63 -15.42
N LYS A 855 30.66 -23.13 -15.14
CA LYS A 855 30.96 -23.95 -13.97
C LYS A 855 32.01 -23.25 -13.10
N LEU A 856 31.59 -22.83 -11.91
CA LEU A 856 32.47 -22.24 -10.91
C LEU A 856 33.01 -23.33 -9.97
N GLU A 857 34.34 -23.46 -9.94
CA GLU A 857 35.10 -24.34 -9.06
C GLU A 857 35.91 -23.48 -8.06
N GLY A 858 36.07 -23.96 -6.82
CA GLY A 858 36.76 -23.24 -5.73
C GLY A 858 35.83 -22.92 -4.56
N ARG A 859 36.34 -23.08 -3.34
CA ARG A 859 35.56 -22.85 -2.10
C ARG A 859 35.39 -21.36 -1.84
N GLU A 860 34.19 -20.98 -1.40
CA GLU A 860 33.81 -19.60 -1.04
C GLU A 860 34.02 -18.58 -2.18
N ALA A 861 34.12 -19.06 -3.42
CA ALA A 861 34.32 -18.24 -4.59
C ALA A 861 33.01 -17.59 -5.04
N THR A 862 33.07 -16.40 -5.61
CA THR A 862 31.93 -15.80 -6.31
C THR A 862 32.44 -15.04 -7.51
N VAL A 863 31.77 -15.22 -8.64
CA VAL A 863 32.02 -14.46 -9.87
C VAL A 863 30.72 -13.79 -10.30
N ALA A 864 30.82 -12.58 -10.81
CA ALA A 864 29.71 -11.88 -11.43
C ALA A 864 29.95 -11.81 -12.94
N VAL A 865 28.98 -12.25 -13.74
CA VAL A 865 29.14 -12.42 -15.19
C VAL A 865 28.03 -11.73 -15.96
N ASP A 866 28.35 -11.24 -17.14
CA ASP A 866 27.41 -11.02 -18.22
C ASP A 866 28.05 -11.57 -19.48
N GLY A 867 27.26 -12.07 -20.42
CA GLY A 867 27.84 -12.60 -21.64
C GLY A 867 26.79 -12.85 -22.69
N GLY A 868 27.23 -13.09 -23.91
CA GLY A 868 26.34 -13.38 -25.01
C GLY A 868 27.08 -13.50 -26.33
N PHE A 869 26.41 -14.09 -27.30
CA PHE A 869 26.87 -14.10 -28.68
C PHE A 869 26.78 -12.68 -29.26
N VAL A 870 27.79 -12.28 -30.03
CA VAL A 870 27.81 -10.96 -30.67
C VAL A 870 27.50 -11.12 -32.15
N ARG A 871 26.55 -10.34 -32.67
CA ARG A 871 26.35 -10.20 -34.12
C ARG A 871 27.37 -9.19 -34.65
N ARG A 872 28.00 -9.53 -35.79
CA ARG A 872 28.82 -8.56 -36.53
C ARG A 872 27.96 -7.44 -37.07
#